data_AF-A0A243PAQ2-F1
#
_entry.id   AF-A0A243PAQ2-F1
#
_cell.length_a   1.000
_cell.length_b   1.000
_cell.length_c   1.000
_cell.angle_alpha   90.00
_cell.angle_beta   90.00
_cell.angle_gamma   90.00
#
_symmetry.space_group_name_H-M   'P 1'
#
loop_
_entity.id
_entity.type
_entity.pdbx_description
1 polymer ?
#
loop_
_entity_poly.entity_id
_entity_poly.type
_entity_poly.pdbx_seq_one_letter_code
_entity_poly.pdbx_strand_id
1 'polypeptide(L)'
;MTEAKRSETSSGQGGGDVVLITGASGFIAAAVIAKLSDRYTVVGLDRAGPPDPPPPAAAIDFDLGSDEAVRAALNEVRARYGNRIASVIHLAAYYDITGEPNPLYDKITVQGTRRLIDGLQSFEVEQFVFASTMLVHKPTATPEERINEESPIGASWAYPQSKVDTEALLHEHHGKIPVVYLRAAGVYDDDGRSAFLAQQISQIYEHRLVSHFYPGMLCAAQSSVHRDDLADAVLRLVDRRRDLPAELPLLIGEPDAPGYAEIQDIVGETLHGEGWRTIRIPQPLAKAGIILQNEALGSEDFIQPWMIDSSNDHYILDISRARSLLGWEPKHNLRDTLPTIVAALKRHPRAWYRNNKLNENLVAWNDNPVSKPAESGHHQAGAVAGMAGMGHGGMDHSKMDHSKMGHEPGAAAKAGHAGHGDHMAMMDRDERRARWALYANIGLGLWLASSPLIYDSVTTESVGAAARFVTVDRGLPSVEWRANALSISDFVSGLAIALFGALSLSPRTKTWAQWAVAFVGIWLFFAPLIFWSPSAAQYNNNLLIGSAVIALSVLVPMMPGMSMAGMMDPKNIPPGWTYSPSTDAQRLPIVAMGLIGLLTSRILTAYQLGHIDTAWEPFFAGSLTDPRNGTEEIITSDMSKAWPIPDGGLGTISYVLEILMAVMGTRDRWRTMPWMVTFFGILVIPLGVVSIYFIISQPIVIGTWSTLALIAALAMLIMIPFALDEVIAMGQFLGWAKRRGKPLIRTFFQGDAIEAGAEDTSDAMASPSTFWADAKKGLTLPWTLTASIVIGALLMLTRVLFGTEGGMANSDHVVGALVITVAIIATAEVARALRLINIAFGAWLVAAPFLLDGVGHLGAVASVVAGIALIGLSFPRGKRSAEHYASWDKYVI
;
A
#
# COMPACT_ATOMS: atom_id res chain seq x y z
N MET A 1 25.35 -76.91 -7.94
CA MET A 1 26.56 -77.47 -8.59
C MET A 1 26.30 -77.38 -10.09
N THR A 2 26.25 -76.19 -10.69
CA THR A 2 27.31 -75.18 -10.89
C THR A 2 28.40 -75.67 -11.84
N GLU A 3 28.53 -74.97 -12.97
CA GLU A 3 29.64 -74.82 -13.93
C GLU A 3 29.18 -75.06 -15.38
N ALA A 4 29.60 -74.32 -16.39
CA ALA A 4 30.24 -73.02 -16.53
C ALA A 4 30.11 -72.70 -18.02
N LYS A 5 29.36 -71.67 -18.42
CA LYS A 5 29.42 -71.12 -19.77
C LYS A 5 30.01 -69.73 -19.68
N ARG A 6 31.27 -69.63 -20.13
CA ARG A 6 31.96 -68.38 -20.43
C ARG A 6 31.03 -67.48 -21.25
N SER A 7 30.59 -66.36 -20.66
CA SER A 7 30.10 -65.24 -21.46
C SER A 7 31.32 -64.39 -21.81
N GLU A 8 31.70 -64.43 -23.07
CA GLU A 8 32.57 -63.43 -23.68
C GLU A 8 32.01 -62.05 -23.36
N THR A 9 32.84 -61.23 -22.72
CA THR A 9 32.64 -59.78 -22.62
C THR A 9 32.55 -59.22 -24.03
N SER A 10 31.34 -58.88 -24.47
CA SER A 10 31.13 -58.09 -25.67
C SER A 10 31.68 -56.69 -25.43
N SER A 11 32.92 -56.47 -25.88
CA SER A 11 33.42 -55.16 -26.27
C SER A 11 32.59 -54.67 -27.46
N GLY A 12 31.47 -54.00 -27.18
CA GLY A 12 30.67 -53.26 -28.16
C GLY A 12 31.09 -51.80 -28.16
N GLN A 13 32.00 -51.44 -29.07
CA GLN A 13 32.14 -50.07 -29.56
C GLN A 13 30.88 -49.64 -30.33
N GLY A 14 30.57 -48.35 -30.27
CA GLY A 14 29.81 -47.60 -31.28
C GLY A 14 29.79 -46.12 -30.85
N GLY A 15 30.77 -45.29 -31.20
CA GLY A 15 31.03 -44.88 -32.59
C GLY A 15 30.01 -43.84 -33.10
N GLY A 16 29.14 -43.31 -32.22
CA GLY A 16 28.17 -42.26 -32.57
C GLY A 16 28.78 -40.86 -32.47
N ASP A 17 28.40 -40.00 -33.41
CA ASP A 17 28.70 -38.57 -33.37
C ASP A 17 28.21 -37.94 -32.05
N VAL A 18 29.04 -37.11 -31.41
CA VAL A 18 28.77 -36.49 -30.10
C VAL A 18 28.08 -35.15 -30.28
N VAL A 19 26.99 -34.91 -29.55
CA VAL A 19 26.30 -33.60 -29.50
C VAL A 19 26.33 -33.07 -28.08
N LEU A 20 26.87 -31.86 -27.91
CA LEU A 20 26.88 -31.16 -26.62
C LEU A 20 25.65 -30.26 -26.52
N ILE A 21 25.00 -30.21 -25.36
CA ILE A 21 23.88 -29.30 -25.11
C ILE A 21 24.18 -28.55 -23.83
N THR A 22 24.26 -27.21 -23.88
CA THR A 22 24.37 -26.40 -22.65
C THR A 22 22.99 -25.99 -22.15
N GLY A 23 22.80 -25.84 -20.84
CA GLY A 23 21.48 -25.57 -20.28
C GLY A 23 20.60 -26.81 -20.39
N ALA A 24 21.23 -27.98 -20.27
CA ALA A 24 20.65 -29.27 -20.57
C ALA A 24 19.53 -29.70 -19.60
N SER A 25 19.44 -29.08 -18.43
CA SER A 25 18.33 -29.28 -17.49
C SER A 25 17.07 -28.46 -17.86
N GLY A 26 17.16 -27.61 -18.88
CA GLY A 26 16.10 -26.69 -19.28
C GLY A 26 14.92 -27.33 -20.03
N PHE A 27 13.82 -26.58 -20.08
CA PHE A 27 12.56 -26.99 -20.72
C PHE A 27 12.72 -27.37 -22.20
N ILE A 28 13.43 -26.56 -22.99
CA ILE A 28 13.69 -26.82 -24.42
C ILE A 28 14.67 -28.00 -24.56
N ALA A 29 15.70 -28.03 -23.73
CA ALA A 29 16.73 -29.06 -23.78
C ALA A 29 16.16 -30.46 -23.61
N ALA A 30 15.18 -30.64 -22.71
CA ALA A 30 14.56 -31.96 -22.49
C ALA A 30 13.97 -32.58 -23.77
N ALA A 31 13.28 -31.79 -24.61
CA ALA A 31 12.74 -32.28 -25.86
C ALA A 31 13.83 -32.51 -26.92
N VAL A 32 14.83 -31.63 -26.98
CA VAL A 32 15.97 -31.75 -27.89
C VAL A 32 16.81 -33.01 -27.56
N ILE A 33 17.08 -33.27 -26.28
CA ILE A 33 17.76 -34.47 -25.79
C ILE A 33 16.98 -35.72 -26.21
N ALA A 34 15.67 -35.74 -25.96
CA ALA A 34 14.83 -36.87 -26.31
C ALA A 34 14.87 -37.18 -27.82
N LYS A 35 14.88 -36.16 -28.68
CA LYS A 35 14.94 -36.34 -30.15
C LYS A 35 16.33 -36.75 -30.66
N LEU A 36 17.40 -36.21 -30.08
CA LEU A 36 18.76 -36.46 -30.58
C LEU A 36 19.35 -37.77 -30.07
N SER A 37 18.95 -38.23 -28.89
CA SER A 37 19.51 -39.42 -28.24
C SER A 37 19.27 -40.72 -29.03
N ASP A 38 18.30 -40.73 -29.95
CA ASP A 38 18.05 -41.85 -30.84
C ASP A 38 19.19 -42.07 -31.86
N ARG A 39 19.99 -41.03 -32.14
CA ARG A 39 20.97 -41.02 -33.24
C ARG A 39 22.38 -40.55 -32.84
N TYR A 40 22.48 -39.78 -31.76
CA TYR A 40 23.71 -39.14 -31.32
C TYR A 40 24.01 -39.49 -29.87
N THR A 41 25.29 -39.46 -29.51
CA THR A 41 25.69 -39.48 -28.11
C THR A 41 25.52 -38.08 -27.53
N VAL A 42 24.48 -37.88 -26.72
CA VAL A 42 24.13 -36.57 -26.17
C VAL A 42 24.80 -36.35 -24.82
N VAL A 43 25.52 -35.24 -24.68
CA VAL A 43 26.19 -34.82 -23.45
C VAL A 43 25.61 -33.48 -23.01
N GLY A 44 24.98 -33.46 -21.84
CA GLY A 44 24.40 -32.28 -21.21
C GLY A 44 25.40 -31.56 -20.32
N LEU A 45 25.60 -30.27 -20.58
CA LEU A 45 26.38 -29.35 -19.78
C LEU A 45 25.43 -28.42 -19.01
N ASP A 46 25.44 -28.49 -17.69
CA ASP A 46 24.64 -27.58 -16.85
C ASP A 46 25.30 -27.34 -15.49
N ARG A 47 24.78 -26.38 -14.73
CA ARG A 47 25.29 -26.07 -13.38
C ARG A 47 25.11 -27.26 -12.45
N ALA A 48 26.05 -27.43 -11.53
CA ALA A 48 25.98 -28.48 -10.52
C ALA A 48 24.71 -28.35 -9.65
N GLY A 49 24.01 -29.47 -9.45
CA GLY A 49 22.82 -29.59 -8.61
C GLY A 49 21.51 -29.72 -9.39
N PRO A 50 20.42 -30.15 -8.72
CA PRO A 50 19.17 -30.45 -9.40
C PRO A 50 18.48 -29.21 -9.97
N PRO A 51 17.70 -29.35 -11.07
CA PRO A 51 17.50 -30.59 -11.82
C PRO A 51 18.71 -30.96 -12.69
N ASP A 52 19.06 -32.25 -12.74
CA ASP A 52 20.09 -32.76 -13.64
C ASP A 52 19.55 -32.86 -15.08
N PRO A 53 20.42 -32.89 -16.11
CA PRO A 53 20.04 -33.23 -17.47
C PRO A 53 19.21 -34.51 -17.54
N PRO A 54 18.08 -34.53 -18.27
CA PRO A 54 17.22 -35.71 -18.32
C PRO A 54 17.93 -36.89 -19.03
N PRO A 55 17.72 -38.14 -18.56
CA PRO A 55 18.21 -39.32 -19.27
C PRO A 55 17.68 -39.38 -20.70
N PRO A 56 18.46 -39.89 -21.67
CA PRO A 56 19.73 -40.62 -21.50
C PRO A 56 20.99 -39.73 -21.61
N ALA A 57 20.87 -38.39 -21.55
CA ALA A 57 22.03 -37.51 -21.66
C ALA A 57 23.00 -37.70 -20.50
N ALA A 58 24.30 -37.77 -20.80
CA ALA A 58 25.34 -37.76 -19.77
C ALA A 58 25.53 -36.33 -19.22
N ALA A 59 25.55 -36.17 -17.90
CA ALA A 59 25.71 -34.86 -17.25
C ALA A 59 27.18 -34.54 -16.96
N ILE A 60 27.59 -33.30 -17.25
CA ILE A 60 28.87 -32.70 -16.84
C ILE A 60 28.59 -31.32 -16.24
N ASP A 61 29.21 -31.05 -15.09
CA ASP A 61 29.10 -29.77 -14.40
C ASP A 61 29.72 -28.64 -15.24
N PHE A 62 28.98 -27.55 -15.38
CA PHE A 62 29.31 -26.46 -16.29
C PHE A 62 28.80 -25.12 -15.76
N ASP A 63 29.72 -24.16 -15.56
CA ASP A 63 29.39 -22.78 -15.20
C ASP A 63 30.04 -21.80 -16.19
N LEU A 64 29.19 -21.11 -16.96
CA LEU A 64 29.58 -20.10 -17.95
C LEU A 64 30.14 -18.81 -17.33
N GLY A 65 29.94 -18.62 -16.01
CA GLY A 65 30.42 -17.47 -15.26
C GLY A 65 31.92 -17.50 -14.95
N SER A 66 32.62 -18.61 -15.21
CA SER A 66 34.04 -18.80 -14.90
C SER A 66 34.79 -19.47 -16.05
N ASP A 67 35.93 -18.88 -16.43
CA ASP A 67 36.85 -19.44 -17.42
C ASP A 67 37.42 -20.80 -16.96
N GLU A 68 37.70 -20.96 -15.66
CA GLU A 68 38.17 -22.22 -15.09
C GLU A 68 37.14 -23.34 -15.20
N ALA A 69 35.86 -23.04 -14.90
CA ALA A 69 34.77 -24.01 -14.96
C ALA A 69 34.49 -24.48 -16.39
N VAL A 70 34.42 -23.55 -17.35
CA VAL A 70 34.27 -23.90 -18.79
C VAL A 70 35.43 -24.78 -19.26
N ARG A 71 36.67 -24.43 -18.92
CA ARG A 71 37.85 -25.22 -19.28
C ARG A 71 37.84 -26.61 -18.64
N ALA A 72 37.41 -26.73 -17.39
CA ALA A 72 37.29 -28.02 -16.71
C ALA A 72 36.27 -28.94 -17.40
N ALA A 73 35.08 -28.42 -17.71
CA ALA A 73 34.02 -29.15 -18.39
C ALA A 73 34.45 -29.62 -19.79
N LEU A 74 35.11 -28.74 -20.58
CA LEU A 74 35.61 -29.12 -21.91
C LEU A 74 36.72 -30.17 -21.82
N ASN A 75 37.62 -30.09 -20.85
CA ASN A 75 38.64 -31.13 -20.63
C ASN A 75 38.01 -32.49 -20.29
N GLU A 76 36.93 -32.48 -19.50
CA GLU A 76 36.17 -33.68 -19.18
C GLU A 76 35.45 -34.26 -20.40
N VAL A 77 34.83 -33.41 -21.23
CA VAL A 77 34.28 -33.82 -22.54
C VAL A 77 35.36 -34.49 -23.38
N ARG A 78 36.54 -33.87 -23.51
CA ARG A 78 37.67 -34.43 -24.27
C ARG A 78 38.11 -35.78 -23.73
N ALA A 79 38.21 -35.92 -22.41
CA ALA A 79 38.64 -37.16 -21.77
C ALA A 79 37.65 -38.31 -21.95
N ARG A 80 36.34 -38.02 -21.92
CA ARG A 80 35.28 -39.04 -21.99
C ARG A 80 34.80 -39.34 -23.41
N TYR A 81 34.77 -38.35 -24.29
CA TYR A 81 34.11 -38.44 -25.60
C TYR A 81 35.03 -38.08 -26.79
N GLY A 82 36.26 -37.64 -26.53
CA GLY A 82 37.25 -37.31 -27.56
C GLY A 82 37.17 -35.86 -28.07
N ASN A 83 37.89 -35.57 -29.15
CA ASN A 83 38.08 -34.18 -29.63
C ASN A 83 37.10 -33.75 -30.74
N ARG A 84 36.29 -34.68 -31.27
CA ARG A 84 35.36 -34.41 -32.37
C ARG A 84 33.94 -34.26 -31.85
N ILE A 85 33.30 -33.15 -32.17
CA ILE A 85 31.94 -32.81 -31.75
C ILE A 85 31.12 -32.51 -33.00
N ALA A 86 30.03 -33.24 -33.21
CA ALA A 86 29.18 -33.06 -34.37
C ALA A 86 28.36 -31.77 -34.28
N SER A 87 27.82 -31.44 -33.11
CA SER A 87 27.15 -30.16 -32.91
C SER A 87 27.19 -29.74 -31.44
N VAL A 88 27.25 -28.44 -31.19
CA VAL A 88 27.06 -27.83 -29.87
C VAL A 88 25.77 -27.01 -29.90
N ILE A 89 24.79 -27.38 -29.09
CA ILE A 89 23.51 -26.69 -28.98
C ILE A 89 23.53 -25.83 -27.72
N HIS A 90 23.79 -24.54 -27.91
CA HIS A 90 23.99 -23.58 -26.83
C HIS A 90 22.66 -22.94 -26.41
N LEU A 91 21.95 -23.58 -25.47
CA LEU A 91 20.68 -23.08 -24.88
C LEU A 91 20.88 -22.29 -23.57
N ALA A 92 22.06 -22.31 -22.98
CA ALA A 92 22.32 -21.64 -21.71
C ALA A 92 22.44 -20.12 -21.90
N ALA A 93 21.56 -19.36 -21.23
CA ALA A 93 21.58 -17.91 -21.22
C ALA A 93 20.86 -17.38 -19.97
N TYR A 94 21.13 -16.13 -19.59
CA TYR A 94 20.31 -15.43 -18.62
C TYR A 94 19.02 -14.92 -19.27
N TYR A 95 17.88 -15.11 -18.60
CA TYR A 95 16.56 -14.66 -19.06
C TYR A 95 15.77 -14.10 -17.88
N ASP A 96 15.24 -12.89 -18.07
CA ASP A 96 14.27 -12.25 -17.20
C ASP A 96 13.23 -11.48 -18.05
N ILE A 97 12.11 -11.13 -17.42
CA ILE A 97 10.99 -10.40 -18.04
C ILE A 97 10.83 -8.98 -17.48
N THR A 98 11.75 -8.54 -16.62
CA THR A 98 11.73 -7.22 -15.97
C THR A 98 11.92 -6.12 -17.01
N GLY A 99 12.71 -6.41 -18.05
CA GLY A 99 13.12 -5.47 -19.07
C GLY A 99 14.20 -4.49 -18.64
N GLU A 100 14.71 -4.62 -17.40
CA GLU A 100 15.82 -3.84 -16.90
C GLU A 100 17.17 -4.43 -17.34
N PRO A 101 18.20 -3.61 -17.54
CA PRO A 101 19.55 -4.11 -17.74
C PRO A 101 20.05 -4.88 -16.52
N ASN A 102 20.44 -6.13 -16.74
CA ASN A 102 21.07 -6.98 -15.72
C ASN A 102 22.52 -7.31 -16.11
N PRO A 103 23.51 -7.13 -15.21
CA PRO A 103 24.89 -7.53 -15.46
C PRO A 103 25.07 -9.01 -15.86
N LEU A 104 24.10 -9.88 -15.51
CA LEU A 104 24.11 -11.28 -15.90
C LEU A 104 23.91 -11.49 -17.41
N TYR A 105 23.26 -10.57 -18.13
CA TYR A 105 23.19 -10.64 -19.59
C TYR A 105 24.58 -10.58 -20.21
N ASP A 106 25.42 -9.64 -19.79
CA ASP A 106 26.80 -9.57 -20.26
C ASP A 106 27.63 -10.75 -19.72
N LYS A 107 27.61 -10.98 -18.39
CA LYS A 107 28.48 -11.99 -17.76
C LYS A 107 28.23 -13.41 -18.24
N ILE A 108 26.96 -13.82 -18.35
CA ILE A 108 26.54 -15.19 -18.65
C ILE A 108 26.20 -15.36 -20.12
N THR A 109 25.39 -14.48 -20.71
CA THR A 109 24.95 -14.66 -22.10
C THR A 109 26.06 -14.28 -23.08
N VAL A 110 26.58 -13.06 -23.02
CA VAL A 110 27.59 -12.57 -23.99
C VAL A 110 28.96 -13.19 -23.70
N GLN A 111 29.54 -12.89 -22.53
CA GLN A 111 30.87 -13.36 -22.16
C GLN A 111 30.92 -14.86 -21.89
N GLY A 112 29.83 -15.47 -21.40
CA GLY A 112 29.77 -16.92 -21.26
C GLY A 112 29.83 -17.63 -22.62
N THR A 113 29.09 -17.14 -23.61
CA THR A 113 29.17 -17.64 -24.99
C THR A 113 30.58 -17.50 -25.54
N ARG A 114 31.23 -16.34 -25.32
CA ARG A 114 32.65 -16.12 -25.68
C ARG A 114 33.57 -17.19 -25.11
N ARG A 115 33.49 -17.45 -23.81
CA ARG A 115 34.32 -18.48 -23.14
C ARG A 115 34.14 -19.85 -23.76
N LEU A 116 32.90 -20.21 -24.08
CA LEU A 116 32.58 -21.50 -24.67
C LEU A 116 33.12 -21.61 -26.09
N ILE A 117 32.83 -20.64 -26.97
CA ILE A 117 33.28 -20.68 -28.37
C ILE A 117 34.80 -20.61 -28.49
N ASP A 118 35.47 -19.81 -27.64
CA ASP A 118 36.94 -19.72 -27.59
C ASP A 118 37.55 -21.05 -27.13
N GLY A 119 36.98 -21.69 -26.09
CA GLY A 119 37.45 -23.00 -25.61
C GLY A 119 37.27 -24.13 -26.63
N LEU A 120 36.19 -24.06 -27.41
CA LEU A 120 35.87 -25.01 -28.46
C LEU A 120 36.78 -24.90 -29.70
N GLN A 121 37.53 -23.80 -29.87
CA GLN A 121 38.51 -23.68 -30.96
C GLN A 121 39.60 -24.78 -30.95
N SER A 122 39.81 -25.42 -29.79
CA SER A 122 40.74 -26.56 -29.66
C SER A 122 40.13 -27.92 -30.03
N PHE A 123 38.84 -27.97 -30.37
CA PHE A 123 38.09 -29.16 -30.79
C PHE A 123 37.83 -29.14 -32.29
N GLU A 124 37.51 -30.32 -32.85
CA GLU A 124 36.94 -30.44 -34.19
C GLU A 124 35.41 -30.36 -34.08
N VAL A 125 34.86 -29.14 -34.12
CA VAL A 125 33.43 -28.89 -34.03
C VAL A 125 32.84 -28.68 -35.42
N GLU A 126 31.89 -29.53 -35.82
CA GLU A 126 31.26 -29.44 -37.16
C GLU A 126 30.16 -28.36 -37.21
N GLN A 127 29.55 -27.98 -36.07
CA GLN A 127 28.50 -26.97 -35.99
C GLN A 127 28.33 -26.43 -34.56
N PHE A 128 28.07 -25.13 -34.42
CA PHE A 128 27.68 -24.48 -33.17
C PHE A 128 26.33 -23.78 -33.35
N VAL A 129 25.32 -24.15 -32.58
CA VAL A 129 23.95 -23.64 -32.67
C VAL A 129 23.67 -22.77 -31.45
N PHE A 130 23.56 -21.47 -31.67
CA PHE A 130 23.20 -20.52 -30.61
C PHE A 130 21.69 -20.31 -30.56
N ALA A 131 21.09 -20.51 -29.39
CA ALA A 131 19.69 -20.16 -29.16
C ALA A 131 19.52 -18.63 -29.07
N SER A 132 19.24 -18.03 -30.21
CA SER A 132 18.79 -16.64 -30.33
C SER A 132 17.25 -16.57 -30.25
N THR A 133 16.65 -15.49 -30.70
CA THR A 133 15.20 -15.27 -30.65
C THR A 133 14.73 -14.46 -31.85
N MET A 134 13.49 -14.64 -32.29
CA MET A 134 12.90 -13.76 -33.33
C MET A 134 12.85 -12.29 -32.93
N LEU A 135 12.83 -11.98 -31.62
CA LEU A 135 12.75 -10.63 -31.06
C LEU A 135 14.00 -9.78 -31.29
N VAL A 136 15.04 -10.34 -31.93
CA VAL A 136 16.18 -9.54 -32.41
C VAL A 136 15.79 -8.66 -33.60
N HIS A 137 14.76 -9.05 -34.37
CA HIS A 137 14.27 -8.29 -35.51
C HIS A 137 13.40 -7.10 -35.07
N LYS A 138 13.31 -6.08 -35.92
CA LYS A 138 12.31 -5.01 -35.77
C LYS A 138 10.91 -5.57 -36.02
N PRO A 139 9.90 -5.20 -35.21
CA PRO A 139 8.52 -5.60 -35.46
C PRO A 139 7.97 -4.94 -36.72
N THR A 140 6.95 -5.56 -37.32
CA THR A 140 6.21 -5.01 -38.45
C THR A 140 5.02 -4.18 -37.98
N ALA A 141 4.58 -3.24 -38.82
CA ALA A 141 3.47 -2.35 -38.49
C ALA A 141 2.10 -3.00 -38.70
N THR A 142 2.03 -4.04 -39.53
CA THR A 142 0.78 -4.72 -39.89
C THR A 142 0.97 -6.24 -39.89
N PRO A 143 -0.10 -7.03 -39.67
CA PRO A 143 -0.01 -8.48 -39.64
C PRO A 143 0.22 -9.14 -41.01
N GLU A 144 0.09 -8.40 -42.12
CA GLU A 144 0.34 -8.92 -43.46
C GLU A 144 1.84 -8.99 -43.80
N GLU A 145 2.65 -8.16 -43.13
CA GLU A 145 4.10 -8.13 -43.32
C GLU A 145 4.78 -9.23 -42.50
N ARG A 146 5.59 -10.05 -43.17
CA ARG A 146 6.29 -11.19 -42.57
C ARG A 146 7.78 -10.89 -42.39
N ILE A 147 8.32 -11.31 -41.25
CA ILE A 147 9.73 -11.22 -40.90
C ILE A 147 10.45 -12.47 -41.43
N ASN A 148 11.48 -12.25 -42.24
CA ASN A 148 12.44 -13.26 -42.68
C ASN A 148 13.84 -12.95 -42.12
N GLU A 149 14.82 -13.81 -42.39
CA GLU A 149 16.16 -13.68 -41.79
C GLU A 149 16.94 -12.43 -42.23
N GLU A 150 16.57 -11.81 -43.35
CA GLU A 150 17.17 -10.58 -43.89
C GLU A 150 16.46 -9.31 -43.38
N SER A 151 15.37 -9.48 -42.63
CA SER A 151 14.62 -8.35 -42.08
C SER A 151 15.47 -7.58 -41.06
N PRO A 152 15.29 -6.25 -40.93
CA PRO A 152 16.16 -5.43 -40.07
C PRO A 152 16.23 -5.92 -38.62
N ILE A 153 17.43 -5.90 -38.04
CA ILE A 153 17.67 -6.13 -36.61
C ILE A 153 17.34 -4.84 -35.84
N GLY A 154 16.68 -4.96 -34.69
CA GLY A 154 16.34 -3.86 -33.80
C GLY A 154 15.59 -4.33 -32.56
N ALA A 155 16.35 -4.88 -31.61
CA ALA A 155 15.85 -5.29 -30.31
C ALA A 155 15.18 -4.13 -29.56
N SER A 156 14.02 -4.40 -28.96
CA SER A 156 13.22 -3.40 -28.26
C SER A 156 13.54 -3.25 -26.77
N TRP A 157 14.32 -4.18 -26.19
CA TRP A 157 14.59 -4.26 -24.74
C TRP A 157 15.84 -5.11 -24.43
N ALA A 158 16.23 -5.18 -23.14
CA ALA A 158 17.52 -5.72 -22.71
C ALA A 158 17.76 -7.19 -23.10
N TYR A 159 16.75 -8.06 -23.02
CA TYR A 159 16.92 -9.48 -23.33
C TYR A 159 17.28 -9.73 -24.81
N PRO A 160 16.49 -9.31 -25.82
CA PRO A 160 16.86 -9.50 -27.21
C PRO A 160 18.13 -8.72 -27.59
N GLN A 161 18.41 -7.59 -26.94
CA GLN A 161 19.66 -6.88 -27.16
C GLN A 161 20.87 -7.76 -26.78
N SER A 162 20.81 -8.46 -25.65
CA SER A 162 21.87 -9.41 -25.27
C SER A 162 22.07 -10.53 -26.30
N LYS A 163 21.01 -10.93 -27.02
CA LYS A 163 21.09 -11.91 -28.11
C LYS A 163 21.72 -11.32 -29.36
N VAL A 164 21.40 -10.08 -29.74
CA VAL A 164 22.07 -9.34 -30.81
C VAL A 164 23.57 -9.21 -30.53
N ASP A 165 23.92 -8.80 -29.31
CA ASP A 165 25.32 -8.64 -28.90
C ASP A 165 26.08 -9.97 -28.94
N THR A 166 25.40 -11.08 -28.59
CA THR A 166 25.98 -12.42 -28.66
C THR A 166 26.11 -12.94 -30.10
N GLU A 167 25.15 -12.64 -30.99
CA GLU A 167 25.27 -12.96 -32.42
C GLU A 167 26.46 -12.23 -33.04
N ALA A 168 26.64 -10.94 -32.73
CA ALA A 168 27.80 -10.16 -33.16
C ALA A 168 29.12 -10.72 -32.60
N LEU A 169 29.14 -11.10 -31.31
CA LEU A 169 30.30 -11.73 -30.70
C LEU A 169 30.67 -13.05 -31.38
N LEU A 170 29.67 -13.89 -31.69
CA LEU A 170 29.89 -15.15 -32.39
C LEU A 170 30.42 -14.93 -33.80
N HIS A 171 29.88 -13.94 -34.54
CA HIS A 171 30.41 -13.55 -35.85
C HIS A 171 31.90 -13.17 -35.79
N GLU A 172 32.35 -12.54 -34.72
CA GLU A 172 33.77 -12.17 -34.54
C GLU A 172 34.65 -13.33 -34.06
N HIS A 173 34.12 -14.21 -33.20
CA HIS A 173 34.91 -15.20 -32.46
C HIS A 173 34.79 -16.65 -32.94
N HIS A 174 33.87 -16.98 -33.84
CA HIS A 174 33.62 -18.37 -34.21
C HIS A 174 34.78 -19.06 -34.97
N GLY A 175 35.66 -18.27 -35.59
CA GLY A 175 36.86 -18.77 -36.24
C GLY A 175 36.53 -19.75 -37.37
N LYS A 176 36.86 -21.03 -37.18
CA LYS A 176 36.60 -22.10 -38.17
C LYS A 176 35.30 -22.86 -37.93
N ILE A 177 34.61 -22.60 -36.82
CA ILE A 177 33.44 -23.35 -36.41
C ILE A 177 32.22 -22.77 -37.14
N PRO A 178 31.47 -23.56 -37.92
CA PRO A 178 30.21 -23.10 -38.51
C PRO A 178 29.20 -22.74 -37.42
N VAL A 179 28.54 -21.59 -37.53
CA VAL A 179 27.57 -21.09 -36.54
C VAL A 179 26.17 -20.96 -37.13
N VAL A 180 25.19 -21.39 -36.35
CA VAL A 180 23.76 -21.15 -36.61
C VAL A 180 23.22 -20.21 -35.54
N TYR A 181 22.62 -19.10 -35.96
CA TYR A 181 21.84 -18.22 -35.11
C TYR A 181 20.37 -18.69 -35.16
N LEU A 182 19.99 -19.56 -34.23
CA LEU A 182 18.66 -20.15 -34.15
C LEU A 182 17.69 -19.12 -33.54
N ARG A 183 17.03 -18.33 -34.38
CA ARG A 183 16.08 -17.29 -33.98
C ARG A 183 14.69 -17.89 -33.79
N ALA A 184 14.51 -18.61 -32.68
CA ALA A 184 13.25 -19.26 -32.38
C ALA A 184 12.16 -18.27 -31.93
N ALA A 185 10.92 -18.58 -32.30
CA ALA A 185 9.71 -17.95 -31.81
C ALA A 185 9.41 -18.33 -30.35
N GLY A 186 8.36 -17.75 -29.75
CA GLY A 186 7.95 -18.07 -28.38
C GLY A 186 7.60 -19.56 -28.22
N VAL A 187 8.32 -20.30 -27.38
CA VAL A 187 8.14 -21.75 -27.25
C VAL A 187 7.03 -22.08 -26.27
N TYR A 188 6.11 -22.97 -26.65
CA TYR A 188 5.04 -23.47 -25.78
C TYR A 188 4.91 -25.01 -25.87
N ASP A 189 4.10 -25.59 -24.98
CA ASP A 189 3.68 -27.00 -25.01
C ASP A 189 2.19 -27.13 -24.65
N ASP A 190 1.69 -28.37 -24.60
CA ASP A 190 0.31 -28.69 -24.21
C ASP A 190 -0.07 -28.24 -22.78
N ASP A 191 0.91 -27.92 -21.93
CA ASP A 191 0.70 -27.35 -20.59
C ASP A 191 0.73 -25.80 -20.59
N GLY A 192 0.92 -25.18 -21.75
CA GLY A 192 0.93 -23.72 -21.91
C GLY A 192 2.18 -23.03 -21.37
N ARG A 193 3.33 -23.74 -21.26
CA ARG A 193 4.60 -23.25 -20.65
C ARG A 193 5.30 -22.15 -21.44
N SER A 194 4.62 -21.01 -21.54
CA SER A 194 5.07 -19.73 -22.08
C SER A 194 4.58 -18.64 -21.12
N ALA A 195 5.49 -17.84 -20.55
CA ALA A 195 5.15 -16.93 -19.46
C ALA A 195 4.00 -15.97 -19.80
N PHE A 196 4.03 -15.40 -21.02
CA PHE A 196 2.99 -14.48 -21.49
C PHE A 196 1.66 -15.19 -21.73
N LEU A 197 1.69 -16.34 -22.39
CA LEU A 197 0.49 -17.13 -22.69
C LEU A 197 -0.18 -17.63 -21.41
N ALA A 198 0.61 -18.18 -20.48
CA ALA A 198 0.11 -18.69 -19.23
C ALA A 198 -0.52 -17.58 -18.37
N GLN A 199 0.11 -16.40 -18.33
CA GLN A 199 -0.44 -15.24 -17.61
C GLN A 199 -1.77 -14.77 -18.21
N GLN A 200 -1.86 -14.71 -19.54
CA GLN A 200 -3.09 -14.34 -20.24
C GLN A 200 -4.22 -15.34 -19.92
N ILE A 201 -3.95 -16.64 -20.03
CA ILE A 201 -4.92 -17.69 -19.70
C ILE A 201 -5.33 -17.63 -18.22
N SER A 202 -4.41 -17.38 -17.29
CA SER A 202 -4.71 -17.32 -15.86
C SER A 202 -5.64 -16.16 -15.51
N GLN A 203 -5.42 -14.99 -16.12
CA GLN A 203 -6.28 -13.81 -15.91
C GLN A 203 -7.72 -14.06 -16.35
N ILE A 204 -7.90 -14.79 -17.46
CA ILE A 204 -9.23 -15.21 -17.97
C ILE A 204 -9.86 -16.24 -17.03
N TYR A 205 -9.09 -17.24 -16.60
CA TYR A 205 -9.56 -18.28 -15.66
C TYR A 205 -10.05 -17.68 -14.32
N GLU A 206 -9.32 -16.69 -13.81
CA GLU A 206 -9.61 -16.01 -12.54
C GLU A 206 -10.72 -14.94 -12.66
N HIS A 207 -11.29 -14.70 -13.85
CA HIS A 207 -12.24 -13.60 -14.12
C HIS A 207 -11.71 -12.23 -13.65
N ARG A 208 -10.41 -11.99 -13.79
CA ARG A 208 -9.84 -10.69 -13.39
C ARG A 208 -10.31 -9.62 -14.35
N LEU A 209 -10.80 -8.50 -13.85
CA LEU A 209 -11.26 -7.37 -14.69
C LEU A 209 -10.22 -6.94 -15.74
N VAL A 210 -8.92 -7.04 -15.41
CA VAL A 210 -7.81 -6.69 -16.31
C VAL A 210 -7.77 -7.54 -17.59
N SER A 211 -8.29 -8.77 -17.59
CA SER A 211 -8.30 -9.64 -18.78
C SER A 211 -9.13 -9.08 -19.94
N HIS A 212 -10.10 -8.21 -19.64
CA HIS A 212 -10.93 -7.56 -20.64
C HIS A 212 -10.27 -6.33 -21.26
N PHE A 213 -9.10 -5.90 -20.79
CA PHE A 213 -8.44 -4.69 -21.27
C PHE A 213 -7.11 -5.00 -21.94
N TYR A 214 -6.88 -4.40 -23.12
CA TYR A 214 -5.60 -4.52 -23.83
C TYR A 214 -5.12 -3.14 -24.33
N PRO A 215 -3.86 -2.75 -24.09
CA PRO A 215 -3.37 -1.42 -24.47
C PRO A 215 -3.07 -1.25 -25.98
N GLY A 216 -3.06 -2.35 -26.75
CA GLY A 216 -2.58 -2.36 -28.13
C GLY A 216 -3.62 -2.69 -29.20
N MET A 217 -3.13 -3.02 -30.40
CA MET A 217 -3.95 -3.52 -31.50
C MET A 217 -4.43 -4.93 -31.19
N LEU A 218 -5.74 -5.18 -31.31
CA LEU A 218 -6.32 -6.49 -31.01
C LEU A 218 -5.83 -7.61 -31.95
N CYS A 219 -5.36 -7.23 -33.14
CA CYS A 219 -4.74 -8.12 -34.12
C CYS A 219 -3.22 -8.27 -33.94
N ALA A 220 -2.59 -7.62 -32.96
CA ALA A 220 -1.17 -7.80 -32.67
C ALA A 220 -0.90 -9.29 -32.44
N ALA A 221 0.00 -9.84 -33.25
CA ALA A 221 0.22 -11.27 -33.37
C ALA A 221 1.72 -11.57 -33.36
N GLN A 222 2.10 -12.58 -32.57
CA GLN A 222 3.49 -13.03 -32.45
C GLN A 222 3.54 -14.53 -32.72
N SER A 223 4.39 -14.93 -33.67
CA SER A 223 4.64 -16.33 -33.93
C SER A 223 5.08 -17.04 -32.66
N SER A 224 4.60 -18.28 -32.53
CA SER A 224 4.98 -19.20 -31.48
C SER A 224 5.50 -20.49 -32.11
N VAL A 225 6.08 -21.38 -31.31
CA VAL A 225 6.47 -22.71 -31.80
C VAL A 225 6.23 -23.74 -30.71
N HIS A 226 5.60 -24.84 -31.08
CA HIS A 226 5.50 -25.97 -30.16
C HIS A 226 6.89 -26.57 -29.89
N ARG A 227 7.16 -26.91 -28.63
CA ARG A 227 8.46 -27.43 -28.17
C ARG A 227 8.96 -28.61 -29.00
N ASP A 228 8.05 -29.52 -29.36
CA ASP A 228 8.41 -30.73 -30.11
C ASP A 228 8.76 -30.43 -31.57
N ASP A 229 8.18 -29.37 -32.15
CA ASP A 229 8.49 -28.93 -33.51
C ASP A 229 9.83 -28.20 -33.55
N LEU A 230 10.16 -27.42 -32.51
CA LEU A 230 11.50 -26.84 -32.34
C LEU A 230 12.56 -27.94 -32.19
N ALA A 231 12.28 -28.99 -31.42
CA ALA A 231 13.21 -30.12 -31.28
C ALA A 231 13.40 -30.89 -32.60
N ASP A 232 12.35 -31.04 -33.42
CA ASP A 232 12.44 -31.61 -34.77
C ASP A 232 13.30 -30.73 -35.71
N ALA A 233 13.15 -29.39 -35.62
CA ALA A 233 13.98 -28.46 -36.38
C ALA A 233 15.46 -28.61 -36.02
N VAL A 234 15.78 -28.67 -34.72
CA VAL A 234 17.15 -28.84 -34.23
C VAL A 234 17.74 -30.17 -34.68
N LEU A 235 16.99 -31.27 -34.61
CA LEU A 235 17.45 -32.58 -35.11
C LEU A 235 17.83 -32.52 -36.59
N ARG A 236 16.97 -31.94 -37.43
CA ARG A 236 17.24 -31.80 -38.88
C ARG A 236 18.43 -30.89 -39.16
N LEU A 237 18.60 -29.86 -38.35
CA LEU A 237 19.72 -28.93 -38.44
C LEU A 237 21.05 -29.60 -38.13
N VAL A 238 21.08 -30.48 -37.11
CA VAL A 238 22.27 -31.29 -36.78
C VAL A 238 22.54 -32.34 -37.87
N ASP A 239 21.51 -32.96 -38.43
CA ASP A 239 21.65 -33.96 -39.50
C ASP A 239 22.23 -33.37 -40.79
N ARG A 240 21.81 -32.16 -41.13
CA ARG A 240 22.20 -31.47 -42.38
C ARG A 240 23.39 -30.54 -42.23
N ARG A 241 24.02 -30.49 -41.05
CA ARG A 241 25.09 -29.54 -40.70
C ARG A 241 26.21 -29.38 -41.73
N ARG A 242 26.52 -30.42 -42.51
CA ARG A 242 27.58 -30.41 -43.54
C ARG A 242 27.15 -29.73 -44.85
N ASP A 243 25.84 -29.59 -45.06
CA ASP A 243 25.24 -28.99 -46.26
C ASP A 243 24.79 -27.53 -45.99
N LEU A 244 24.98 -27.02 -44.77
CA LEU A 244 24.57 -25.68 -44.37
C LEU A 244 25.69 -24.65 -44.58
N PRO A 245 25.36 -23.37 -44.80
CA PRO A 245 26.33 -22.28 -44.81
C PRO A 245 27.12 -22.20 -43.50
N ALA A 246 28.35 -21.66 -43.58
CA ALA A 246 29.23 -21.50 -42.42
C ALA A 246 28.64 -20.56 -41.35
N GLU A 247 27.87 -19.55 -41.76
CA GLU A 247 27.07 -18.73 -40.86
C GLU A 247 25.63 -18.73 -41.34
N LEU A 248 24.70 -19.11 -40.47
CA LEU A 248 23.29 -19.28 -40.83
C LEU A 248 22.36 -18.68 -39.77
N PRO A 249 21.79 -17.48 -40.01
CA PRO A 249 20.58 -17.08 -39.31
C PRO A 249 19.41 -17.94 -39.79
N LEU A 250 18.60 -18.42 -38.86
CA LEU A 250 17.44 -19.26 -39.17
C LEU A 250 16.25 -18.96 -38.25
N LEU A 251 15.12 -18.58 -38.83
CA LEU A 251 13.87 -18.38 -38.11
C LEU A 251 13.10 -19.70 -38.00
N ILE A 252 12.68 -20.03 -36.78
CA ILE A 252 11.88 -21.23 -36.49
C ILE A 252 10.63 -20.79 -35.72
N GLY A 253 9.47 -20.98 -36.33
CA GLY A 253 8.18 -20.71 -35.72
C GLY A 253 7.00 -21.03 -36.61
N GLU A 254 5.80 -20.79 -36.09
CA GLU A 254 4.56 -20.94 -36.84
C GLU A 254 4.36 -19.73 -37.75
N PRO A 255 4.13 -19.93 -39.06
CA PRO A 255 3.91 -18.85 -39.99
C PRO A 255 2.53 -18.21 -39.84
N ASP A 256 1.62 -18.81 -39.07
CA ASP A 256 0.27 -18.32 -38.87
C ASP A 256 -0.01 -18.16 -37.38
N ALA A 257 0.16 -16.93 -36.90
CA ALA A 257 0.06 -16.57 -35.48
C ALA A 257 -1.33 -15.98 -35.16
N PRO A 258 -1.98 -16.41 -34.06
CA PRO A 258 -3.21 -15.76 -33.60
C PRO A 258 -2.96 -14.35 -33.06
N GLY A 259 -3.93 -13.47 -33.28
CA GLY A 259 -3.93 -12.13 -32.67
C GLY A 259 -4.29 -12.19 -31.17
N TYR A 260 -3.96 -11.14 -30.42
CA TYR A 260 -4.26 -11.08 -28.98
C TYR A 260 -5.73 -11.33 -28.64
N ALA A 261 -6.66 -10.70 -29.37
CA ALA A 261 -8.10 -10.89 -29.14
C ALA A 261 -8.56 -12.30 -29.54
N GLU A 262 -7.97 -12.89 -30.58
CA GLU A 262 -8.30 -14.25 -30.99
C GLU A 262 -7.93 -15.27 -29.89
N ILE A 263 -6.76 -15.09 -29.25
CA ILE A 263 -6.37 -15.92 -28.08
C ILE A 263 -7.37 -15.73 -26.94
N GLN A 264 -7.77 -14.49 -26.63
CA GLN A 264 -8.77 -14.19 -25.59
C GLN A 264 -10.11 -14.89 -25.87
N ASP A 265 -10.59 -14.80 -27.11
CA ASP A 265 -11.87 -15.37 -27.52
C ASP A 265 -11.83 -16.91 -27.45
N ILE A 266 -10.80 -17.55 -27.99
CA ILE A 266 -10.65 -19.03 -27.94
C ILE A 266 -10.58 -19.52 -26.50
N VAL A 267 -9.76 -18.87 -25.66
CA VAL A 267 -9.58 -19.27 -24.26
C VAL A 267 -10.83 -19.01 -23.43
N GLY A 268 -11.46 -17.85 -23.58
CA GLY A 268 -12.67 -17.49 -22.85
C GLY A 268 -13.87 -18.36 -23.21
N GLU A 269 -14.09 -18.63 -24.50
CA GLU A 269 -15.14 -19.55 -24.97
C GLU A 269 -14.89 -20.96 -24.43
N THR A 270 -13.65 -21.45 -24.49
CA THR A 270 -13.31 -22.80 -23.99
C THR A 270 -13.41 -22.91 -22.47
N LEU A 271 -13.09 -21.84 -21.73
CA LEU A 271 -13.13 -21.83 -20.27
C LEU A 271 -14.56 -21.70 -19.74
N HIS A 272 -15.31 -20.73 -20.26
CA HIS A 272 -16.56 -20.23 -19.64
C HIS A 272 -17.81 -20.44 -20.51
N GLY A 273 -17.66 -20.78 -21.79
CA GLY A 273 -18.80 -20.96 -22.71
C GLY A 273 -19.52 -19.66 -23.08
N GLU A 274 -18.84 -18.52 -22.92
CA GLU A 274 -19.34 -17.19 -23.26
C GLU A 274 -18.28 -16.43 -24.08
N GLY A 275 -18.73 -15.55 -24.98
CA GLY A 275 -17.85 -14.71 -25.77
C GLY A 275 -17.07 -13.72 -24.91
N TRP A 276 -15.74 -13.73 -25.01
CA TRP A 276 -14.86 -12.97 -24.12
C TRP A 276 -14.43 -11.62 -24.71
N ARG A 277 -15.29 -10.61 -24.52
CA ARG A 277 -15.06 -9.30 -25.12
C ARG A 277 -13.79 -8.62 -24.59
N THR A 278 -12.81 -8.42 -25.47
CA THR A 278 -11.60 -7.63 -25.21
C THR A 278 -11.79 -6.17 -25.65
N ILE A 279 -11.50 -5.23 -24.75
CA ILE A 279 -11.65 -3.79 -24.93
C ILE A 279 -10.27 -3.15 -25.05
N ARG A 280 -10.05 -2.39 -26.12
CA ARG A 280 -8.84 -1.62 -26.29
C ARG A 280 -8.84 -0.39 -25.38
N ILE A 281 -7.76 -0.18 -24.63
CA ILE A 281 -7.52 1.04 -23.87
C ILE A 281 -6.30 1.78 -24.43
N PRO A 282 -6.26 3.12 -24.39
CA PRO A 282 -5.06 3.86 -24.81
C PRO A 282 -3.84 3.50 -23.95
N GLN A 283 -2.67 3.28 -24.56
CA GLN A 283 -1.41 2.99 -23.85
C GLN A 283 -1.11 3.95 -22.68
N PRO A 284 -1.30 5.28 -22.78
CA PRO A 284 -1.06 6.18 -21.64
C PRO A 284 -1.98 5.92 -20.44
N LEU A 285 -3.25 5.57 -20.72
CA LEU A 285 -4.22 5.23 -19.67
C LEU A 285 -3.85 3.90 -19.00
N ALA A 286 -3.40 2.92 -19.79
CA ALA A 286 -2.89 1.66 -19.26
C ALA A 286 -1.68 1.87 -18.34
N LYS A 287 -0.71 2.72 -18.76
CA LYS A 287 0.46 3.07 -17.93
C LYS A 287 0.05 3.72 -16.62
N ALA A 288 -0.86 4.69 -16.66
CA ALA A 288 -1.37 5.35 -15.46
C ALA A 288 -2.09 4.36 -14.53
N GLY A 289 -2.87 3.43 -15.08
CA GLY A 289 -3.54 2.37 -14.34
C GLY A 289 -2.56 1.45 -13.61
N ILE A 290 -1.49 1.00 -14.27
CA ILE A 290 -0.45 0.17 -13.64
C ILE A 290 0.30 0.93 -12.55
N ILE A 291 0.65 2.20 -12.78
CA ILE A 291 1.32 3.02 -11.75
C ILE A 291 0.43 3.14 -10.51
N LEU A 292 -0.85 3.47 -10.70
CA LEU A 292 -1.80 3.61 -9.61
C LEU A 292 -2.02 2.27 -8.88
N GLN A 293 -2.11 1.17 -9.62
CA GLN A 293 -2.26 -0.17 -9.06
C GLN A 293 -1.02 -0.58 -8.25
N ASN A 294 0.18 -0.36 -8.77
CA ASN A 294 1.44 -0.64 -8.07
C ASN A 294 1.56 0.23 -6.80
N GLU A 295 1.19 1.50 -6.86
CA GLU A 295 1.22 2.40 -5.70
C GLU A 295 0.14 2.06 -4.65
N ALA A 296 -1.04 1.61 -5.06
CA ALA A 296 -2.17 1.35 -4.17
C ALA A 296 -2.18 -0.08 -3.60
N LEU A 297 -1.91 -1.08 -4.43
CA LEU A 297 -2.01 -2.50 -4.09
C LEU A 297 -0.64 -3.14 -3.81
N GLY A 298 0.46 -2.53 -4.28
CA GLY A 298 1.81 -3.09 -4.11
C GLY A 298 1.98 -4.46 -4.74
N SER A 299 1.20 -4.78 -5.77
CA SER A 299 1.41 -5.96 -6.60
C SER A 299 2.64 -5.74 -7.46
N GLU A 300 3.60 -6.66 -7.42
CA GLU A 300 4.56 -6.83 -8.52
C GLU A 300 3.77 -7.45 -9.70
N ASP A 301 2.94 -6.64 -10.37
CA ASP A 301 2.15 -7.14 -11.48
C ASP A 301 3.09 -7.52 -12.64
N PHE A 302 2.80 -8.68 -13.26
CA PHE A 302 3.53 -9.22 -14.41
C PHE A 302 3.63 -8.22 -15.58
N ILE A 303 2.65 -7.33 -15.73
CA ILE A 303 2.57 -6.38 -16.85
C ILE A 303 3.57 -5.24 -16.64
N GLN A 304 4.66 -5.27 -17.40
CA GLN A 304 5.70 -4.25 -17.35
C GLN A 304 5.42 -3.08 -18.32
N PRO A 305 5.95 -1.87 -18.06
CA PRO A 305 5.76 -0.72 -18.94
C PRO A 305 6.19 -0.97 -20.40
N TRP A 306 7.28 -1.72 -20.60
CA TRP A 306 7.77 -2.07 -21.93
C TRP A 306 6.77 -2.96 -22.71
N MET A 307 6.02 -3.82 -22.01
CA MET A 307 4.99 -4.67 -22.63
C MET A 307 3.83 -3.83 -23.18
N ILE A 308 3.52 -2.72 -22.52
CA ILE A 308 2.54 -1.74 -23.03
C ILE A 308 3.07 -1.11 -24.30
N ASP A 309 4.34 -0.71 -24.34
CA ASP A 309 4.92 -0.06 -25.52
C ASP A 309 4.94 -0.99 -26.73
N SER A 310 5.26 -2.27 -26.53
CA SER A 310 5.27 -3.30 -27.58
C SER A 310 3.88 -3.89 -27.91
N SER A 311 2.79 -3.40 -27.32
CA SER A 311 1.46 -4.02 -27.48
C SER A 311 0.88 -3.96 -28.90
N ASN A 312 1.47 -3.14 -29.77
CA ASN A 312 1.09 -3.01 -31.17
C ASN A 312 2.00 -3.81 -32.11
N ASP A 313 3.02 -4.48 -31.59
CA ASP A 313 4.08 -5.09 -32.40
C ASP A 313 3.61 -6.41 -33.03
N HIS A 314 3.92 -6.59 -34.32
CA HIS A 314 3.69 -7.84 -35.05
C HIS A 314 5.02 -8.56 -35.32
N TYR A 315 5.05 -9.87 -35.03
CA TYR A 315 6.19 -10.76 -35.27
C TYR A 315 5.72 -12.04 -35.99
N ILE A 316 5.22 -11.90 -37.21
CA ILE A 316 4.77 -13.03 -38.02
C ILE A 316 5.92 -13.49 -38.91
N LEU A 317 6.28 -14.76 -38.86
CA LEU A 317 7.47 -15.26 -39.54
C LEU A 317 7.20 -15.75 -40.97
N ASP A 318 8.19 -15.57 -41.83
CA ASP A 318 8.36 -16.33 -43.07
C ASP A 318 9.41 -17.43 -42.85
N ILE A 319 8.95 -18.68 -42.90
CA ILE A 319 9.78 -19.87 -42.65
C ILE A 319 10.33 -20.52 -43.92
N SER A 320 10.33 -19.80 -45.05
CA SER A 320 10.77 -20.33 -46.35
C SER A 320 12.21 -20.86 -46.32
N ARG A 321 13.10 -20.28 -45.51
CA ARG A 321 14.48 -20.76 -45.34
C ARG A 321 14.56 -22.09 -44.57
N ALA A 322 13.77 -22.25 -43.51
CA ALA A 322 13.68 -23.52 -42.78
C ALA A 322 13.11 -24.64 -43.65
N ARG A 323 12.12 -24.32 -44.50
CA ARG A 323 11.57 -25.25 -45.50
C ARG A 323 12.62 -25.67 -46.53
N SER A 324 13.36 -24.73 -47.12
CA SER A 324 14.30 -25.02 -48.18
C SER A 324 15.55 -25.75 -47.70
N LEU A 325 16.13 -25.34 -46.57
CA LEU A 325 17.37 -25.92 -46.06
C LEU A 325 17.14 -27.22 -45.27
N LEU A 326 16.08 -27.27 -44.44
CA LEU A 326 15.83 -28.39 -43.53
C LEU A 326 14.70 -29.32 -43.97
N GLY A 327 13.88 -28.91 -44.94
CA GLY A 327 12.61 -29.58 -45.25
C GLY A 327 11.63 -29.55 -44.07
N TRP A 328 11.75 -28.55 -43.18
CA TRP A 328 11.01 -28.47 -41.93
C TRP A 328 9.76 -27.59 -42.07
N GLU A 329 8.67 -28.03 -41.46
CA GLU A 329 7.44 -27.27 -41.23
C GLU A 329 6.90 -27.64 -39.83
N PRO A 330 6.25 -26.70 -39.13
CA PRO A 330 5.61 -27.00 -37.85
C PRO A 330 4.45 -27.98 -38.06
N LYS A 331 4.27 -28.91 -37.12
CA LYS A 331 3.16 -29.88 -37.11
C LYS A 331 2.03 -29.45 -36.19
N HIS A 332 2.31 -28.52 -35.28
CA HIS A 332 1.37 -27.94 -34.34
C HIS A 332 1.07 -26.49 -34.73
N ASN A 333 -0.09 -26.01 -34.29
CA ASN A 333 -0.50 -24.61 -34.37
C ASN A 333 -1.06 -24.18 -33.01
N LEU A 334 -0.68 -22.99 -32.53
CA LEU A 334 -1.13 -22.46 -31.25
C LEU A 334 -2.66 -22.40 -31.18
N ARG A 335 -3.35 -21.96 -32.24
CA ARG A 335 -4.83 -21.88 -32.30
C ARG A 335 -5.49 -23.20 -31.93
N ASP A 336 -4.99 -24.29 -32.52
CA ASP A 336 -5.52 -25.64 -32.31
C ASP A 336 -5.07 -26.24 -30.97
N THR A 337 -3.98 -25.74 -30.39
CA THR A 337 -3.45 -26.24 -29.11
C THR A 337 -4.07 -25.52 -27.90
N LEU A 338 -4.59 -24.30 -28.05
CA LEU A 338 -5.23 -23.53 -26.96
C LEU A 338 -6.31 -24.34 -26.20
N PRO A 339 -7.23 -25.07 -26.87
CA PRO A 339 -8.19 -25.92 -26.16
C PRO A 339 -7.55 -27.03 -25.32
N THR A 340 -6.44 -27.61 -25.78
CA THR A 340 -5.67 -28.61 -25.05
C THR A 340 -5.05 -28.02 -23.78
N ILE A 341 -4.45 -26.82 -23.89
CA ILE A 341 -3.88 -26.08 -22.74
C ILE A 341 -4.96 -25.77 -21.72
N VAL A 342 -6.12 -25.29 -22.17
CA VAL A 342 -7.27 -25.01 -21.30
C VAL A 342 -7.77 -26.29 -20.61
N ALA A 343 -7.83 -27.41 -21.33
CA ALA A 343 -8.20 -28.69 -20.75
C ALA A 343 -7.18 -29.19 -19.70
N ALA A 344 -5.88 -28.94 -19.90
CA ALA A 344 -4.84 -29.23 -18.91
C ALA A 344 -5.02 -28.40 -17.63
N LEU A 345 -5.26 -27.09 -17.78
CA LEU A 345 -5.58 -26.18 -16.66
C LEU A 345 -6.81 -26.64 -15.88
N LYS A 346 -7.92 -26.95 -16.57
CA LYS A 346 -9.17 -27.43 -15.94
C LYS A 346 -8.97 -28.73 -15.16
N ARG A 347 -8.12 -29.64 -15.65
CA ARG A 347 -7.89 -30.96 -15.05
C ARG A 347 -7.10 -30.88 -13.75
N HIS A 348 -6.03 -30.08 -13.72
CA HIS A 348 -5.17 -29.94 -12.54
C HIS A 348 -4.72 -28.48 -12.32
N PRO A 349 -5.60 -27.58 -11.85
CA PRO A 349 -5.32 -26.15 -11.76
C PRO A 349 -4.06 -25.81 -10.95
N ARG A 350 -3.89 -26.42 -9.77
CA ARG A 350 -2.71 -26.19 -8.91
C ARG A 350 -1.41 -26.61 -9.60
N ALA A 351 -1.39 -27.79 -10.22
CA ALA A 351 -0.22 -28.28 -10.93
C ALA A 351 0.11 -27.41 -12.15
N TRP A 352 -0.92 -26.97 -12.87
CA TRP A 352 -0.77 -26.07 -14.00
C TRP A 352 -0.19 -24.72 -13.59
N TYR A 353 -0.69 -24.10 -12.50
CA TYR A 353 -0.15 -22.85 -11.96
C TYR A 353 1.31 -23.01 -11.54
N ARG A 354 1.65 -24.09 -10.83
CA ARG A 354 3.03 -24.39 -10.42
C ARG A 354 3.96 -24.57 -11.62
N ASN A 355 3.55 -25.34 -12.62
CA ASN A 355 4.35 -25.62 -13.82
C ASN A 355 4.58 -24.34 -14.66
N ASN A 356 3.64 -23.41 -14.60
CA ASN A 356 3.72 -22.10 -15.26
C ASN A 356 4.28 -20.98 -14.37
N LYS A 357 4.80 -21.30 -13.19
CA LYS A 357 5.39 -20.35 -12.22
C LYS A 357 4.41 -19.25 -11.74
N LEU A 358 3.12 -19.57 -11.68
CA LEU A 358 2.06 -18.72 -11.14
C LEU A 358 1.78 -19.07 -9.67
N ASN A 359 1.09 -18.17 -8.96
CA ASN A 359 0.76 -18.36 -7.54
C ASN A 359 -0.33 -19.44 -7.34
N GLU A 360 0.07 -20.65 -6.97
CA GLU A 360 -0.86 -21.77 -6.78
C GLU A 360 -1.91 -21.57 -5.68
N ASN A 361 -1.71 -20.61 -4.76
CA ASN A 361 -2.67 -20.32 -3.69
C ASN A 361 -3.97 -19.71 -4.22
N LEU A 362 -3.95 -19.08 -5.41
CA LEU A 362 -5.14 -18.49 -6.03
C LEU A 362 -6.18 -19.53 -6.46
N VAL A 363 -5.72 -20.77 -6.69
CA VAL A 363 -6.57 -21.89 -7.15
C VAL A 363 -6.66 -23.02 -6.14
N ALA A 364 -6.20 -22.80 -4.90
CA ALA A 364 -6.22 -23.79 -3.82
C ALA A 364 -7.64 -24.19 -3.35
N TRP A 365 -8.67 -23.45 -3.76
CA TRP A 365 -10.07 -23.75 -3.46
C TRP A 365 -10.62 -24.96 -4.24
N ASN A 366 -9.91 -25.44 -5.28
CA ASN A 366 -10.34 -26.53 -6.15
C ASN A 366 -9.89 -27.94 -5.69
N ASP A 367 -9.37 -28.06 -4.47
CA ASP A 367 -8.97 -29.36 -3.91
C ASP A 367 -10.20 -30.18 -3.50
N ASN A 368 -10.70 -31.02 -4.40
CA ASN A 368 -11.28 -32.30 -3.98
C ASN A 368 -10.12 -33.20 -3.52
N PRO A 369 -10.20 -33.88 -2.36
CA PRO A 369 -9.12 -34.71 -1.87
C PRO A 369 -8.98 -35.96 -2.75
N VAL A 370 -8.11 -35.91 -3.75
CA VAL A 370 -7.69 -37.10 -4.49
C VAL A 370 -6.64 -37.81 -3.63
N SER A 371 -7.07 -38.97 -3.13
CA SER A 371 -6.33 -40.07 -2.53
C SER A 371 -4.80 -40.02 -2.67
N LYS A 372 -4.11 -40.01 -1.52
CA LYS A 372 -2.70 -40.42 -1.43
C LYS A 372 -2.50 -41.76 -2.14
N PRO A 373 -1.41 -41.95 -2.91
CA PRO A 373 -1.03 -43.28 -3.40
C PRO A 373 -0.76 -44.21 -2.22
N ALA A 374 -1.24 -45.45 -2.32
CA ALA A 374 -1.05 -46.48 -1.31
C ALA A 374 0.45 -46.79 -1.14
N GLU A 375 1.00 -46.47 0.04
CA GLU A 375 2.23 -47.10 0.50
C GLU A 375 1.92 -48.54 0.89
N SER A 376 2.48 -49.47 0.11
CA SER A 376 2.49 -50.89 0.39
C SER A 376 3.19 -51.18 1.71
N GLY A 377 2.48 -51.87 2.60
CA GLY A 377 2.93 -52.15 3.96
C GLY A 377 4.13 -53.10 4.06
N HIS A 378 4.87 -52.92 5.15
CA HIS A 378 5.53 -54.01 5.86
C HIS A 378 5.07 -54.01 7.31
N HIS A 379 4.40 -55.10 7.68
CA HIS A 379 4.02 -55.46 9.04
C HIS A 379 5.26 -55.63 9.94
N GLN A 380 5.16 -55.18 11.19
CA GLN A 380 5.40 -56.05 12.34
C GLN A 380 4.55 -55.64 13.55
N ALA A 381 3.92 -56.63 14.15
CA ALA A 381 2.99 -56.55 15.26
C ALA A 381 3.66 -56.87 16.60
N GLY A 382 3.08 -56.41 17.71
CA GLY A 382 3.34 -57.03 19.02
C GLY A 382 2.87 -56.25 20.26
N ALA A 383 1.78 -56.75 20.88
CA ALA A 383 1.39 -56.70 22.30
C ALA A 383 1.11 -55.33 22.97
N VAL A 384 -0.12 -54.94 23.33
CA VAL A 384 -1.14 -55.48 24.28
C VAL A 384 -0.84 -55.22 25.78
N ALA A 385 -1.75 -54.42 26.36
CA ALA A 385 -2.29 -54.40 27.73
C ALA A 385 -1.55 -53.71 28.90
N GLY A 386 -2.23 -52.69 29.44
CA GLY A 386 -2.72 -52.69 30.83
C GLY A 386 -1.84 -52.04 31.90
N MET A 387 -2.30 -50.94 32.50
CA MET A 387 -2.73 -50.90 33.92
C MET A 387 -3.21 -49.49 34.31
N ALA A 388 -4.22 -49.44 35.16
CA ALA A 388 -4.85 -48.25 35.71
C ALA A 388 -4.14 -47.72 36.97
N GLY A 389 -4.25 -46.40 37.18
CA GLY A 389 -4.56 -45.76 38.47
C GLY A 389 -3.46 -45.66 39.54
N MET A 390 -3.13 -44.43 39.95
CA MET A 390 -3.23 -43.95 41.33
C MET A 390 -2.78 -42.48 41.42
N GLY A 391 -3.44 -41.71 42.29
CA GLY A 391 -3.30 -40.27 42.40
C GLY A 391 -2.47 -39.78 43.59
N HIS A 392 -2.46 -38.45 43.68
CA HIS A 392 -2.12 -37.56 44.79
C HIS A 392 -0.68 -37.49 45.32
N GLY A 393 -0.17 -36.26 45.36
CA GLY A 393 0.92 -35.83 46.24
C GLY A 393 1.46 -34.45 45.84
N GLY A 394 1.02 -33.40 46.54
CA GLY A 394 1.59 -32.05 46.43
C GLY A 394 2.84 -31.87 47.31
N MET A 395 3.33 -30.62 47.32
CA MET A 395 4.48 -30.06 48.08
C MET A 395 5.87 -30.42 47.51
N ASP A 396 6.88 -29.57 47.46
CA ASP A 396 7.11 -28.19 47.92
C ASP A 396 8.35 -27.64 47.18
N HIS A 397 8.47 -26.32 47.10
CA HIS A 397 9.67 -25.62 46.69
C HIS A 397 10.74 -25.68 47.78
N SER A 398 11.98 -26.03 47.44
CA SER A 398 13.15 -25.27 47.92
C SER A 398 14.49 -25.72 47.33
N LYS A 399 15.22 -24.70 46.84
CA LYS A 399 16.68 -24.50 46.87
C LYS A 399 17.60 -25.55 46.24
N MET A 400 18.27 -25.14 45.16
CA MET A 400 19.74 -25.10 45.17
C MET A 400 20.25 -23.98 44.26
N ASP A 401 21.04 -23.12 44.89
CA ASP A 401 21.89 -22.07 44.33
C ASP A 401 23.14 -22.72 43.75
N HIS A 402 23.50 -22.38 42.51
CA HIS A 402 24.88 -22.51 42.02
C HIS A 402 25.23 -21.35 41.10
N SER A 403 25.92 -20.37 41.68
CA SER A 403 26.86 -19.50 40.99
C SER A 403 28.07 -20.29 40.46
N LYS A 404 28.40 -20.14 39.17
CA LYS A 404 29.70 -19.64 38.65
C LYS A 404 29.95 -19.99 37.17
N MET A 405 30.26 -18.92 36.43
CA MET A 405 31.22 -18.77 35.33
C MET A 405 30.99 -19.47 33.99
N GLY A 406 31.00 -18.64 32.94
CA GLY A 406 31.24 -19.05 31.56
C GLY A 406 30.66 -18.08 30.55
N HIS A 407 31.35 -16.97 30.28
CA HIS A 407 31.09 -16.17 29.10
C HIS A 407 31.53 -16.97 27.86
N GLU A 408 30.58 -17.32 26.98
CA GLU A 408 30.86 -17.48 25.56
C GLU A 408 29.72 -16.85 24.73
N PRO A 409 30.05 -16.12 23.65
CA PRO A 409 29.08 -15.44 22.80
C PRO A 409 28.61 -16.37 21.68
N GLY A 410 27.36 -16.82 21.71
CA GLY A 410 26.89 -17.74 20.66
C GLY A 410 25.45 -18.20 20.78
N ALA A 411 24.48 -17.28 20.76
CA ALA A 411 23.07 -17.65 20.54
C ALA A 411 22.20 -16.47 20.07
N ALA A 412 22.68 -15.69 19.10
CA ALA A 412 21.86 -14.71 18.38
C ALA A 412 21.56 -15.22 16.95
N ALA A 413 20.82 -16.33 16.83
CA ALA A 413 20.35 -16.81 15.51
C ALA A 413 19.15 -17.78 15.56
N LYS A 414 18.37 -17.83 16.64
CA LYS A 414 17.15 -18.68 16.70
C LYS A 414 15.91 -18.01 17.31
N ALA A 415 15.85 -16.68 17.36
CA ALA A 415 14.68 -15.94 17.84
C ALA A 415 13.67 -15.54 16.74
N GLY A 416 14.01 -15.73 15.45
CA GLY A 416 13.18 -15.25 14.34
C GLY A 416 11.87 -16.01 14.09
N HIS A 417 11.78 -17.30 14.47
CA HIS A 417 10.60 -18.12 14.19
C HIS A 417 9.68 -18.36 15.40
N ALA A 418 10.16 -18.19 16.64
CA ALA A 418 9.34 -18.37 17.84
C ALA A 418 8.48 -17.14 18.18
N GLY A 419 9.00 -15.92 17.96
CA GLY A 419 8.28 -14.67 18.27
C GLY A 419 7.07 -14.39 17.37
N HIS A 420 7.11 -14.85 16.11
CA HIS A 420 6.02 -14.63 15.15
C HIS A 420 4.75 -15.43 15.52
N GLY A 421 4.89 -16.63 16.10
CA GLY A 421 3.76 -17.44 16.54
C GLY A 421 3.05 -16.87 17.77
N ASP A 422 3.82 -16.43 18.76
CA ASP A 422 3.30 -15.90 20.02
C ASP A 422 2.59 -14.55 19.86
N HIS A 423 3.11 -13.67 19.00
CA HIS A 423 2.50 -12.36 18.76
C HIS A 423 1.21 -12.47 17.92
N MET A 424 1.17 -13.34 16.92
CA MET A 424 -0.06 -13.64 16.18
C MET A 424 -1.13 -14.22 17.12
N ALA A 425 -0.75 -15.14 18.02
CA ALA A 425 -1.66 -15.67 19.04
C ALA A 425 -2.11 -14.63 20.08
N MET A 426 -1.35 -13.56 20.30
CA MET A 426 -1.75 -12.42 21.13
C MET A 426 -2.79 -11.56 20.41
N MET A 427 -2.55 -11.19 19.15
CA MET A 427 -3.51 -10.42 18.35
C MET A 427 -4.85 -11.16 18.21
N ASP A 428 -4.79 -12.48 17.99
CA ASP A 428 -5.97 -13.34 17.92
C ASP A 428 -6.76 -13.39 19.25
N ARG A 429 -6.05 -13.29 20.39
CA ARG A 429 -6.67 -13.21 21.73
C ARG A 429 -7.32 -11.84 21.95
N ASP A 430 -6.65 -10.76 21.55
CA ASP A 430 -7.17 -9.40 21.70
C ASP A 430 -8.37 -9.17 20.77
N GLU A 431 -8.34 -9.71 19.56
CA GLU A 431 -9.50 -9.74 18.67
C GLU A 431 -10.69 -10.47 19.30
N ARG A 432 -10.47 -11.65 19.89
CA ARG A 432 -11.53 -12.38 20.60
C ARG A 432 -12.09 -11.58 21.77
N ARG A 433 -11.25 -10.85 22.49
CA ARG A 433 -11.65 -9.97 23.60
C ARG A 433 -12.46 -8.79 23.14
N ALA A 434 -12.24 -8.26 21.94
CA ALA A 434 -12.97 -7.09 21.45
C ALA A 434 -14.30 -7.41 20.74
N ARG A 435 -14.62 -8.68 20.48
CA ARG A 435 -15.86 -9.07 19.76
C ARG A 435 -17.15 -8.58 20.42
N TRP A 436 -17.19 -8.42 21.75
CA TRP A 436 -18.37 -7.89 22.44
C TRP A 436 -18.77 -6.51 21.93
N ALA A 437 -17.81 -5.68 21.49
CA ALA A 437 -18.07 -4.35 20.97
C ALA A 437 -18.89 -4.40 19.67
N LEU A 438 -18.64 -5.40 18.83
CA LEU A 438 -19.40 -5.63 17.60
C LEU A 438 -20.84 -6.09 17.90
N TYR A 439 -21.03 -6.93 18.92
CA TYR A 439 -22.39 -7.29 19.39
C TYR A 439 -23.11 -6.08 20.01
N ALA A 440 -22.39 -5.24 20.75
CA ALA A 440 -22.95 -4.01 21.31
C ALA A 440 -23.43 -3.05 20.21
N ASN A 441 -22.71 -2.95 19.09
CA ASN A 441 -23.18 -2.19 17.92
C ASN A 441 -24.52 -2.71 17.38
N ILE A 442 -24.71 -4.03 17.31
CA ILE A 442 -26.00 -4.60 16.89
C ILE A 442 -27.12 -4.15 17.83
N GLY A 443 -26.87 -4.24 19.15
CA GLY A 443 -27.82 -3.78 20.16
C GLY A 443 -28.13 -2.28 20.05
N LEU A 444 -27.11 -1.43 19.85
CA LEU A 444 -27.28 0.01 19.67
C LEU A 444 -28.02 0.36 18.37
N GLY A 445 -27.81 -0.40 17.30
CA GLY A 445 -28.56 -0.26 16.06
C GLY A 445 -30.05 -0.57 16.25
N LEU A 446 -30.36 -1.66 16.96
CA LEU A 446 -31.75 -2.01 17.29
C LEU A 446 -32.39 -1.01 18.26
N TRP A 447 -31.63 -0.51 19.24
CA TRP A 447 -32.06 0.58 20.13
C TRP A 447 -32.47 1.81 19.32
N LEU A 448 -31.59 2.26 18.41
CA LEU A 448 -31.87 3.40 17.55
C LEU A 448 -33.07 3.15 16.63
N ALA A 449 -33.18 1.96 16.04
CA ALA A 449 -34.30 1.61 15.18
C ALA A 449 -35.64 1.61 15.92
N SER A 450 -35.65 1.28 17.21
CA SER A 450 -36.87 1.33 18.03
C SER A 450 -37.21 2.75 18.52
N SER A 451 -36.24 3.67 18.51
CA SER A 451 -36.39 4.99 19.13
C SER A 451 -37.50 5.89 18.55
N PRO A 452 -37.84 5.84 17.24
CA PRO A 452 -38.98 6.58 16.70
C PRO A 452 -40.35 6.19 17.29
N LEU A 453 -40.46 4.96 17.83
CA LEU A 453 -41.69 4.47 18.48
C LEU A 453 -41.81 4.94 19.94
N ILE A 454 -40.72 5.46 20.50
CA ILE A 454 -40.61 5.87 21.90
C ILE A 454 -40.71 7.39 22.00
N TYR A 455 -40.03 8.11 21.11
CA TYR A 455 -40.13 9.56 21.07
C TYR A 455 -41.48 9.96 20.48
N ASP A 456 -42.18 10.87 21.18
CA ASP A 456 -43.40 11.54 20.71
C ASP A 456 -43.06 12.50 19.56
N SER A 457 -42.59 11.92 18.46
CA SER A 457 -41.94 12.60 17.33
C SER A 457 -42.94 13.11 16.29
N VAL A 458 -44.23 12.83 16.48
CA VAL A 458 -45.26 13.10 15.46
C VAL A 458 -46.29 14.13 15.93
N THR A 459 -46.36 14.45 17.22
CA THR A 459 -47.33 15.42 17.74
C THR A 459 -46.69 16.78 18.01
N THR A 460 -47.35 17.84 17.56
CA THR A 460 -46.89 19.23 17.74
C THR A 460 -47.02 19.73 19.19
N GLU A 461 -47.71 18.98 20.06
CA GLU A 461 -47.99 19.37 21.44
C GLU A 461 -46.74 19.35 22.35
N SER A 462 -45.76 18.50 22.06
CA SER A 462 -44.53 18.35 22.84
C SER A 462 -43.40 19.34 22.47
N VAL A 463 -43.57 20.09 21.37
CA VAL A 463 -42.53 20.98 20.84
C VAL A 463 -42.65 22.39 21.44
N GLY A 464 -41.56 22.81 22.11
CA GLY A 464 -41.46 24.11 22.79
C GLY A 464 -41.65 25.32 21.88
N ALA A 465 -42.04 26.45 22.47
CA ALA A 465 -42.27 27.70 21.74
C ALA A 465 -41.02 28.19 21.00
N ALA A 466 -39.83 28.01 21.59
CA ALA A 466 -38.55 28.36 20.97
C ALA A 466 -38.28 27.58 19.67
N ALA A 467 -38.48 26.26 19.64
CA ALA A 467 -38.31 25.45 18.43
C ALA A 467 -39.31 25.82 17.31
N ARG A 468 -40.53 26.25 17.67
CA ARG A 468 -41.50 26.79 16.70
C ARG A 468 -41.05 28.15 16.15
N PHE A 469 -40.51 29.01 17.00
CA PHE A 469 -39.94 30.29 16.58
C PHE A 469 -38.79 30.08 15.60
N VAL A 470 -37.83 29.19 15.90
CA VAL A 470 -36.72 28.85 15.00
C VAL A 470 -37.23 28.38 13.63
N THR A 471 -38.32 27.62 13.59
CA THR A 471 -38.92 27.16 12.33
C THR A 471 -39.35 28.32 11.44
N VAL A 472 -39.98 29.34 12.03
CA VAL A 472 -40.43 30.53 11.30
C VAL A 472 -39.25 31.43 10.93
N ASP A 473 -38.36 31.71 11.89
CA ASP A 473 -37.20 32.58 11.73
C ASP A 473 -36.23 32.10 10.62
N ARG A 474 -36.05 30.77 10.53
CA ARG A 474 -35.16 30.15 9.53
C ARG A 474 -35.87 29.71 8.25
N GLY A 475 -37.19 29.89 8.15
CA GLY A 475 -37.97 29.45 6.97
C GLY A 475 -37.92 27.93 6.74
N LEU A 476 -37.89 27.14 7.81
CA LEU A 476 -37.71 25.69 7.75
C LEU A 476 -39.02 24.95 7.40
N PRO A 477 -38.93 23.71 6.89
CA PRO A 477 -40.09 22.83 6.77
C PRO A 477 -40.82 22.64 8.10
N SER A 478 -42.08 22.19 8.03
CA SER A 478 -42.91 22.00 9.23
C SER A 478 -42.24 21.09 10.25
N VAL A 479 -42.52 21.35 11.53
CA VAL A 479 -42.02 20.56 12.66
C VAL A 479 -42.29 19.06 12.45
N GLU A 480 -43.52 18.72 12.05
CA GLU A 480 -43.95 17.34 11.78
C GLU A 480 -43.14 16.69 10.66
N TRP A 481 -42.88 17.41 9.56
CA TRP A 481 -42.10 16.88 8.46
C TRP A 481 -40.67 16.58 8.90
N ARG A 482 -40.04 17.52 9.60
CA ARG A 482 -38.64 17.38 10.07
C ARG A 482 -38.50 16.25 11.08
N ALA A 483 -39.43 16.16 12.04
CA ALA A 483 -39.42 15.11 13.04
C ALA A 483 -39.66 13.73 12.41
N ASN A 484 -40.58 13.61 11.45
CA ASN A 484 -40.81 12.37 10.70
C ASN A 484 -39.60 11.99 9.83
N ALA A 485 -38.98 12.95 9.14
CA ALA A 485 -37.80 12.70 8.31
C ALA A 485 -36.63 12.18 9.16
N LEU A 486 -36.39 12.78 10.33
CA LEU A 486 -35.38 12.32 11.27
C LEU A 486 -35.73 10.95 11.85
N SER A 487 -36.99 10.70 12.22
CA SER A 487 -37.46 9.39 12.69
C SER A 487 -37.23 8.28 11.66
N ILE A 488 -37.48 8.54 10.36
CA ILE A 488 -37.18 7.58 9.28
C ILE A 488 -35.66 7.38 9.16
N SER A 489 -34.88 8.46 9.21
CA SER A 489 -33.42 8.40 9.18
C SER A 489 -32.86 7.53 10.32
N ASP A 490 -33.36 7.71 11.54
CA ASP A 490 -32.95 6.95 12.72
C ASP A 490 -33.34 5.48 12.60
N PHE A 491 -34.55 5.19 12.11
CA PHE A 491 -35.00 3.81 11.84
C PHE A 491 -34.07 3.08 10.85
N VAL A 492 -33.82 3.71 9.69
CA VAL A 492 -32.99 3.13 8.63
C VAL A 492 -31.54 3.00 9.09
N SER A 493 -31.00 4.01 9.76
CA SER A 493 -29.63 4.00 10.29
C SER A 493 -29.46 2.93 11.36
N GLY A 494 -30.44 2.75 12.24
CA GLY A 494 -30.44 1.69 13.26
C GLY A 494 -30.41 0.29 12.66
N LEU A 495 -31.24 0.02 11.65
CA LEU A 495 -31.21 -1.24 10.91
C LEU A 495 -29.88 -1.46 10.17
N ALA A 496 -29.34 -0.40 9.55
CA ALA A 496 -28.05 -0.45 8.87
C ALA A 496 -26.91 -0.77 9.85
N ILE A 497 -26.87 -0.12 11.02
CA ILE A 497 -25.90 -0.43 12.09
C ILE A 497 -26.04 -1.88 12.54
N ALA A 498 -27.25 -2.37 12.74
CA ALA A 498 -27.47 -3.76 13.14
C ALA A 498 -26.98 -4.77 12.08
N LEU A 499 -27.28 -4.50 10.80
CA LEU A 499 -26.85 -5.33 9.68
C LEU A 499 -25.32 -5.32 9.53
N PHE A 500 -24.69 -4.15 9.47
CA PHE A 500 -23.23 -4.04 9.32
C PHE A 500 -22.49 -4.50 10.58
N GLY A 501 -23.08 -4.33 11.77
CA GLY A 501 -22.58 -4.93 13.02
C GLY A 501 -22.56 -6.45 12.96
N ALA A 502 -23.62 -7.08 12.42
CA ALA A 502 -23.66 -8.53 12.21
C ALA A 502 -22.66 -8.99 11.14
N LEU A 503 -22.54 -8.27 10.02
CA LEU A 503 -21.54 -8.54 8.99
C LEU A 503 -20.10 -8.36 9.50
N SER A 504 -19.89 -7.51 10.51
CA SER A 504 -18.58 -7.32 11.13
C SER A 504 -18.08 -8.55 11.91
N LEU A 505 -18.97 -9.49 12.26
CA LEU A 505 -18.61 -10.73 12.95
C LEU A 505 -17.96 -11.77 12.02
N SER A 506 -18.15 -11.63 10.70
CA SER A 506 -17.57 -12.55 9.71
C SER A 506 -16.20 -12.06 9.24
N PRO A 507 -15.15 -12.91 9.24
CA PRO A 507 -13.80 -12.51 8.82
C PRO A 507 -13.72 -11.94 7.39
N ARG A 508 -14.60 -12.39 6.49
CA ARG A 508 -14.61 -11.95 5.08
C ARG A 508 -15.13 -10.52 4.91
N THR A 509 -16.05 -10.09 5.77
CA THR A 509 -16.75 -8.81 5.66
C THR A 509 -16.38 -7.82 6.76
N LYS A 510 -15.65 -8.28 7.80
CA LYS A 510 -15.20 -7.50 8.97
C LYS A 510 -14.70 -6.11 8.61
N THR A 511 -13.68 -6.04 7.75
CA THR A 511 -12.96 -4.80 7.43
C THR A 511 -13.88 -3.70 6.91
N TRP A 512 -14.66 -3.96 5.86
CA TRP A 512 -15.51 -2.94 5.26
C TRP A 512 -16.79 -2.69 6.07
N ALA A 513 -17.31 -3.71 6.75
CA ALA A 513 -18.53 -3.58 7.54
C ALA A 513 -18.32 -2.70 8.79
N GLN A 514 -17.15 -2.78 9.44
CA GLN A 514 -16.80 -1.87 10.55
C GLN A 514 -16.75 -0.41 10.08
N TRP A 515 -16.15 -0.16 8.91
CA TRP A 515 -16.17 1.18 8.29
C TRP A 515 -17.58 1.64 7.97
N ALA A 516 -18.44 0.76 7.44
CA ALA A 516 -19.84 1.09 7.18
C ALA A 516 -20.58 1.51 8.46
N VAL A 517 -20.38 0.82 9.60
CA VAL A 517 -20.93 1.23 10.90
C VAL A 517 -20.42 2.62 11.31
N ALA A 518 -19.11 2.87 11.18
CA ALA A 518 -18.52 4.16 11.51
C ALA A 518 -19.09 5.30 10.64
N PHE A 519 -19.28 5.08 9.33
CA PHE A 519 -19.90 6.07 8.43
C PHE A 519 -21.36 6.35 8.79
N VAL A 520 -22.13 5.33 9.17
CA VAL A 520 -23.50 5.55 9.68
C VAL A 520 -23.44 6.33 10.99
N GLY A 521 -22.48 6.06 11.87
CA GLY A 521 -22.27 6.85 13.09
C GLY A 521 -21.97 8.34 12.80
N ILE A 522 -21.15 8.63 11.79
CA ILE A 522 -20.91 10.01 11.33
C ILE A 522 -22.21 10.63 10.80
N TRP A 523 -23.01 9.89 10.03
CA TRP A 523 -24.31 10.35 9.56
C TRP A 523 -25.25 10.75 10.73
N LEU A 524 -25.24 10.00 11.82
CA LEU A 524 -26.04 10.34 13.01
C LEU A 524 -25.66 11.68 13.65
N PHE A 525 -24.44 12.16 13.48
CA PHE A 525 -24.07 13.51 13.91
C PHE A 525 -24.71 14.59 13.03
N PHE A 526 -24.74 14.36 11.72
CA PHE A 526 -25.24 15.34 10.74
C PHE A 526 -26.77 15.33 10.59
N ALA A 527 -27.41 14.16 10.64
CA ALA A 527 -28.84 14.01 10.42
C ALA A 527 -29.70 14.97 11.27
N PRO A 528 -29.54 15.06 12.61
CA PRO A 528 -30.34 15.98 13.42
C PRO A 528 -30.01 17.45 13.16
N LEU A 529 -28.85 17.80 12.60
CA LEU A 529 -28.53 19.17 12.22
C LEU A 529 -29.12 19.52 10.84
N ILE A 530 -29.01 18.63 9.86
CA ILE A 530 -29.56 18.78 8.51
C ILE A 530 -31.09 18.89 8.56
N PHE A 531 -31.74 18.02 9.34
CA PHE A 531 -33.18 18.07 9.54
C PHE A 531 -33.62 19.08 10.59
N TRP A 532 -32.69 19.84 11.19
CA TRP A 532 -32.97 20.81 12.25
C TRP A 532 -33.85 20.23 13.35
N SER A 533 -33.39 19.21 14.06
CA SER A 533 -34.20 18.38 14.96
C SER A 533 -35.02 19.22 15.95
N PRO A 534 -36.36 19.08 15.96
CA PRO A 534 -37.21 19.78 16.93
C PRO A 534 -37.17 19.14 18.32
N SER A 535 -36.57 17.94 18.46
CA SER A 535 -36.55 17.17 19.70
C SER A 535 -35.15 17.09 20.29
N ALA A 536 -34.99 17.62 21.51
CA ALA A 536 -33.75 17.50 22.27
C ALA A 536 -33.38 16.04 22.54
N ALA A 537 -34.37 15.16 22.75
CA ALA A 537 -34.13 13.75 23.01
C ALA A 537 -33.55 13.04 21.77
N GLN A 538 -34.13 13.27 20.59
CA GLN A 538 -33.62 12.70 19.33
C GLN A 538 -32.21 13.19 19.02
N TYR A 539 -31.96 14.50 19.14
CA TYR A 539 -30.63 15.08 18.92
C TYR A 539 -29.57 14.45 19.83
N ASN A 540 -29.84 14.34 21.13
CA ASN A 540 -28.89 13.75 22.09
C ASN A 540 -28.72 12.24 21.89
N ASN A 541 -29.80 11.52 21.56
CA ASN A 541 -29.71 10.09 21.27
C ASN A 541 -28.81 9.83 20.06
N ASN A 542 -28.97 10.59 18.98
CA ASN A 542 -28.14 10.44 17.79
C ASN A 542 -26.67 10.79 18.06
N LEU A 543 -26.40 11.84 18.85
CA LEU A 543 -25.04 12.18 19.26
C LEU A 543 -24.38 11.06 20.08
N LEU A 544 -25.10 10.51 21.06
CA LEU A 544 -24.58 9.45 21.94
C LEU A 544 -24.40 8.12 21.19
N ILE A 545 -25.41 7.69 20.43
CA ILE A 545 -25.36 6.46 19.64
C ILE A 545 -24.30 6.58 18.56
N GLY A 546 -24.25 7.68 17.81
CA GLY A 546 -23.22 7.94 16.80
C GLY A 546 -21.81 7.83 17.37
N SER A 547 -21.57 8.44 18.54
CA SER A 547 -20.28 8.37 19.23
C SER A 547 -19.94 6.94 19.68
N ALA A 548 -20.91 6.25 20.28
CA ALA A 548 -20.74 4.89 20.78
C ALA A 548 -20.46 3.90 19.65
N VAL A 549 -21.20 3.97 18.53
CA VAL A 549 -21.03 3.02 17.42
C VAL A 549 -19.72 3.22 16.67
N ILE A 550 -19.23 4.46 16.55
CA ILE A 550 -17.88 4.73 16.02
C ILE A 550 -16.84 4.12 16.97
N ALA A 551 -16.93 4.39 18.27
CA ALA A 551 -15.98 3.87 19.24
C ALA A 551 -15.94 2.32 19.25
N LEU A 552 -17.10 1.68 19.27
CA LEU A 552 -17.24 0.23 19.34
C LEU A 552 -16.97 -0.48 18.00
N SER A 553 -17.01 0.23 16.86
CA SER A 553 -16.68 -0.34 15.54
C SER A 553 -15.20 -0.24 15.20
N VAL A 554 -14.54 0.89 15.46
CA VAL A 554 -13.17 1.14 14.96
C VAL A 554 -12.14 1.50 16.05
N LEU A 555 -12.54 1.96 17.24
CA LEU A 555 -11.59 2.26 18.32
C LEU A 555 -11.28 1.02 19.18
N VAL A 556 -12.31 0.26 19.58
CA VAL A 556 -12.15 -0.92 20.46
C VAL A 556 -11.57 -2.16 19.74
N PRO A 557 -12.05 -2.58 18.55
CA PRO A 557 -11.65 -3.85 17.94
C PRO A 557 -10.31 -3.86 17.19
N MET A 558 -9.47 -2.84 17.38
CA MET A 558 -8.36 -2.45 16.50
C MET A 558 -8.80 -2.05 15.08
N MET A 559 -8.04 -1.13 14.48
CA MET A 559 -8.39 -0.58 13.17
C MET A 559 -8.18 -1.58 12.03
N PRO A 560 -9.17 -1.74 11.13
CA PRO A 560 -9.00 -2.58 9.95
C PRO A 560 -8.03 -1.94 8.94
N GLY A 561 -7.18 -2.77 8.31
CA GLY A 561 -6.37 -2.36 7.14
C GLY A 561 -4.95 -1.90 7.43
N MET A 562 -4.47 -1.99 8.68
CA MET A 562 -3.07 -1.70 9.01
C MET A 562 -2.10 -2.76 8.47
N SER A 563 -0.88 -2.36 8.13
CA SER A 563 0.15 -3.29 7.67
C SER A 563 0.62 -4.18 8.82
N MET A 564 0.74 -5.48 8.56
CA MET A 564 1.25 -6.44 9.55
C MET A 564 2.68 -6.10 10.00
N ALA A 565 3.52 -5.64 9.06
CA ALA A 565 4.88 -5.19 9.37
C ALA A 565 4.86 -4.02 10.36
N GLY A 566 3.99 -3.02 10.14
CA GLY A 566 3.84 -1.89 11.05
C GLY A 566 3.36 -2.31 12.43
N MET A 567 2.37 -3.20 12.52
CA MET A 567 1.84 -3.70 13.80
C MET A 567 2.83 -4.58 14.57
N MET A 568 3.77 -5.23 13.89
CA MET A 568 4.78 -6.09 14.51
C MET A 568 6.03 -5.35 14.98
N ASP A 569 6.21 -4.10 14.56
CA ASP A 569 7.34 -3.29 15.00
C ASP A 569 7.04 -2.67 16.38
N PRO A 570 7.85 -2.94 17.42
CA PRO A 570 7.62 -2.37 18.75
C PRO A 570 8.06 -0.89 18.85
N LYS A 571 8.80 -0.36 17.88
CA LYS A 571 9.37 1.00 17.94
C LYS A 571 8.26 2.05 17.86
N ASN A 572 8.30 3.00 18.79
CA ASN A 572 7.29 4.04 18.94
C ASN A 572 7.87 5.47 19.05
N ILE A 573 9.19 5.61 19.21
CA ILE A 573 9.91 6.88 19.07
C ILE A 573 10.46 7.00 17.63
N PRO A 574 10.15 8.10 16.91
CA PRO A 574 10.69 8.31 15.57
C PRO A 574 12.23 8.42 15.55
N PRO A 575 12.91 7.97 14.48
CA PRO A 575 14.37 8.07 14.41
C PRO A 575 14.85 9.52 14.52
N GLY A 576 15.76 9.76 15.48
CA GLY A 576 16.30 11.08 15.80
C GLY A 576 15.42 11.94 16.71
N TRP A 577 14.29 11.41 17.19
CA TRP A 577 13.48 12.03 18.24
C TRP A 577 13.90 11.51 19.62
N THR A 578 13.64 12.30 20.66
CA THR A 578 13.91 11.94 22.06
C THR A 578 12.72 11.31 22.77
N TYR A 579 11.50 11.48 22.25
CA TYR A 579 10.26 10.93 22.80
C TYR A 579 9.25 10.59 21.69
N SER A 580 8.20 9.85 22.05
CA SER A 580 7.07 9.59 21.16
C SER A 580 6.07 10.74 21.23
N PRO A 581 5.72 11.40 20.11
CA PRO A 581 4.73 12.49 20.12
C PRO A 581 3.28 11.99 20.26
N SER A 582 3.05 10.68 20.23
CA SER A 582 1.72 10.07 20.25
C SER A 582 1.37 9.42 21.60
N THR A 583 2.07 9.78 22.69
CA THR A 583 1.77 9.22 24.02
C THR A 583 0.39 9.64 24.50
N ASP A 584 -0.20 8.86 25.41
CA ASP A 584 -1.49 9.22 26.03
C ASP A 584 -1.39 10.55 26.79
N ALA A 585 -0.22 10.87 27.34
CA ALA A 585 0.00 12.12 28.08
C ALA A 585 0.00 13.35 27.17
N GLN A 586 0.51 13.23 25.95
CA GLN A 586 0.45 14.28 24.93
C GLN A 586 -0.99 14.49 24.41
N ARG A 587 -1.79 13.42 24.38
CA ARG A 587 -3.15 13.43 23.80
C ARG A 587 -4.25 13.80 24.77
N LEU A 588 -4.12 13.47 26.06
CA LEU A 588 -5.14 13.73 27.07
C LEU A 588 -5.48 15.23 27.23
N PRO A 589 -4.52 16.17 27.18
CA PRO A 589 -4.84 17.60 27.15
C PRO A 589 -5.74 17.98 25.98
N ILE A 590 -5.54 17.39 24.80
CA ILE A 590 -6.39 17.62 23.63
C ILE A 590 -7.80 17.09 23.89
N VAL A 591 -7.92 15.88 24.44
CA VAL A 591 -9.23 15.29 24.83
C VAL A 591 -9.95 16.16 25.86
N ALA A 592 -9.24 16.67 26.86
CA ALA A 592 -9.81 17.51 27.91
C ALA A 592 -10.31 18.84 27.35
N MET A 593 -9.52 19.51 26.50
CA MET A 593 -9.97 20.71 25.79
C MET A 593 -11.13 20.41 24.85
N GLY A 594 -11.11 19.25 24.19
CA GLY A 594 -12.17 18.81 23.27
C GLY A 594 -13.48 18.60 23.99
N LEU A 595 -13.43 18.06 25.21
CA LEU A 595 -14.60 17.92 26.09
C LEU A 595 -15.16 19.29 26.50
N ILE A 596 -14.31 20.27 26.82
CA ILE A 596 -14.76 21.64 27.11
C ILE A 596 -15.44 22.24 25.87
N GLY A 597 -14.81 22.12 24.70
CA GLY A 597 -15.39 22.55 23.42
C GLY A 597 -16.74 21.88 23.15
N LEU A 598 -16.82 20.55 23.30
CA LEU A 598 -18.04 19.78 23.13
C LEU A 598 -19.17 20.27 24.05
N LEU A 599 -18.90 20.45 25.35
CA LEU A 599 -19.91 20.87 26.30
C LEU A 599 -20.42 22.29 26.01
N THR A 600 -19.52 23.21 25.67
CA THR A 600 -19.89 24.59 25.30
C THR A 600 -20.67 24.63 23.98
N SER A 601 -20.18 23.99 22.92
CA SER A 601 -20.86 23.91 21.62
C SER A 601 -22.21 23.21 21.69
N ARG A 602 -22.37 22.18 22.54
CA ARG A 602 -23.66 21.52 22.75
C ARG A 602 -24.70 22.46 23.36
N ILE A 603 -24.30 23.35 24.27
CA ILE A 603 -25.19 24.38 24.84
C ILE A 603 -25.61 25.36 23.74
N LEU A 604 -24.65 25.84 22.93
CA LEU A 604 -24.95 26.74 21.80
C LEU A 604 -25.91 26.08 20.79
N THR A 605 -25.67 24.82 20.43
CA THR A 605 -26.53 24.05 19.53
C THR A 605 -27.94 23.89 20.07
N ALA A 606 -28.06 23.59 21.36
CA ALA A 606 -29.37 23.44 22.01
C ALA A 606 -30.20 24.72 21.93
N TYR A 607 -29.57 25.89 22.11
CA TYR A 607 -30.25 27.17 21.93
C TYR A 607 -30.67 27.39 20.46
N GLN A 608 -29.77 27.15 19.51
CA GLN A 608 -30.05 27.34 18.08
C GLN A 608 -31.14 26.42 17.52
N LEU A 609 -31.28 25.21 18.07
CA LEU A 609 -32.38 24.29 17.74
C LEU A 609 -33.68 24.61 18.51
N GLY A 610 -33.64 25.57 19.45
CA GLY A 610 -34.79 25.94 20.28
C GLY A 610 -35.13 24.90 21.35
N HIS A 611 -34.15 24.10 21.79
CA HIS A 611 -34.30 23.11 22.87
C HIS A 611 -34.21 23.73 24.27
N ILE A 612 -33.58 24.91 24.37
CA ILE A 612 -33.51 25.74 25.59
C ILE A 612 -33.90 27.17 25.23
N ASP A 613 -34.56 27.88 26.15
CA ASP A 613 -35.07 29.23 25.90
C ASP A 613 -34.01 30.34 26.08
N THR A 614 -32.94 30.06 26.83
CA THR A 614 -31.86 31.01 27.11
C THR A 614 -30.50 30.32 27.06
N ALA A 615 -29.48 31.05 26.59
CA ALA A 615 -28.09 30.61 26.63
C ALA A 615 -27.35 31.25 27.82
N TRP A 616 -26.39 30.53 28.40
CA TRP A 616 -25.60 31.04 29.52
C TRP A 616 -24.61 32.13 29.04
N GLU A 617 -24.79 33.35 29.54
CA GLU A 617 -23.94 34.50 29.24
C GLU A 617 -23.82 35.43 30.47
N PRO A 618 -22.71 35.37 31.23
CA PRO A 618 -22.54 36.14 32.46
C PRO A 618 -21.89 37.52 32.28
N PHE A 619 -21.24 37.80 31.14
CA PHE A 619 -20.36 38.97 30.99
C PHE A 619 -20.83 39.97 29.93
N PHE A 620 -21.47 39.49 28.87
CA PHE A 620 -21.74 40.32 27.68
C PHE A 620 -23.23 40.50 27.45
N ALA A 621 -23.69 41.76 27.47
CA ALA A 621 -25.04 42.12 27.06
C ALA A 621 -25.15 42.09 25.53
N GLY A 622 -26.35 41.78 25.02
CA GLY A 622 -26.66 41.98 23.60
C GLY A 622 -27.01 43.44 23.28
N SER A 623 -27.55 43.66 22.08
CA SER A 623 -28.04 44.97 21.64
C SER A 623 -29.06 45.56 22.61
N LEU A 624 -28.96 46.87 22.88
CA LEU A 624 -29.91 47.59 23.73
C LEU A 624 -31.35 47.60 23.19
N THR A 625 -31.54 47.23 21.92
CA THR A 625 -32.85 47.17 21.26
C THR A 625 -33.44 45.76 21.17
N ASP A 626 -32.69 44.72 21.57
CA ASP A 626 -33.11 43.30 21.55
C ASP A 626 -32.95 42.72 22.97
N PRO A 627 -33.96 42.05 23.57
CA PRO A 627 -33.82 41.44 24.90
C PRO A 627 -32.77 40.31 25.02
N ARG A 628 -32.12 39.89 23.93
CA ARG A 628 -31.09 38.84 23.93
C ARG A 628 -29.81 39.23 24.66
N ASN A 629 -29.14 38.23 25.24
CA ASN A 629 -27.77 38.40 25.73
C ASN A 629 -26.74 38.28 24.60
N GLY A 630 -25.46 38.59 24.88
CA GLY A 630 -24.41 38.62 23.86
C GLY A 630 -24.20 37.29 23.14
N THR A 631 -24.25 36.17 23.85
CA THR A 631 -24.14 34.84 23.24
C THR A 631 -25.31 34.55 22.31
N GLU A 632 -26.54 34.83 22.75
CA GLU A 632 -27.76 34.61 21.97
C GLU A 632 -27.79 35.45 20.70
N GLU A 633 -27.35 36.71 20.77
CA GLU A 633 -27.23 37.60 19.63
C GLU A 633 -26.22 37.07 18.60
N ILE A 634 -25.07 36.57 19.05
CA ILE A 634 -24.03 36.05 18.15
C ILE A 634 -24.49 34.82 17.39
N ILE A 635 -25.03 33.81 18.10
CA ILE A 635 -25.43 32.54 17.49
C ILE A 635 -26.76 32.62 16.74
N THR A 636 -27.41 33.79 16.74
CA THR A 636 -28.60 34.09 15.91
C THR A 636 -28.39 35.24 14.94
N SER A 637 -27.15 35.74 14.82
CA SER A 637 -26.77 36.79 13.88
C SER A 637 -26.89 36.35 12.42
N ASP A 638 -26.90 37.30 11.49
CA ASP A 638 -26.91 37.02 10.04
C ASP A 638 -25.71 36.15 9.61
N MET A 639 -24.56 36.34 10.26
CA MET A 639 -23.37 35.52 10.03
C MET A 639 -23.59 34.05 10.43
N SER A 640 -24.25 33.81 11.57
CA SER A 640 -24.62 32.46 12.00
C SER A 640 -25.74 31.87 11.13
N LYS A 641 -26.69 32.71 10.70
CA LYS A 641 -27.80 32.34 9.83
C LYS A 641 -27.39 32.00 8.40
N ALA A 642 -26.21 32.44 7.95
CA ALA A 642 -25.65 32.10 6.64
C ALA A 642 -25.34 30.60 6.49
N TRP A 643 -25.18 29.86 7.59
CA TRP A 643 -24.93 28.43 7.55
C TRP A 643 -26.23 27.62 7.39
N PRO A 644 -26.23 26.55 6.57
CA PRO A 644 -27.42 25.71 6.34
C PRO A 644 -27.82 24.86 7.56
N ILE A 645 -26.91 24.73 8.54
CA ILE A 645 -27.10 24.00 9.80
C ILE A 645 -26.61 24.88 10.96
N PRO A 646 -27.01 24.60 12.22
CA PRO A 646 -26.52 25.33 13.38
C PRO A 646 -24.99 25.30 13.46
N ASP A 647 -24.35 26.47 13.53
CA ASP A 647 -22.88 26.58 13.61
C ASP A 647 -22.32 26.01 14.94
N GLY A 648 -23.04 26.17 16.05
CA GLY A 648 -22.74 25.47 17.30
C GLY A 648 -22.82 23.95 17.13
N GLY A 649 -23.73 23.48 16.27
CA GLY A 649 -23.87 22.08 15.91
C GLY A 649 -22.66 21.55 15.15
N LEU A 650 -22.16 22.31 14.17
CA LEU A 650 -20.89 22.01 13.49
C LEU A 650 -19.73 21.91 14.48
N GLY A 651 -19.62 22.86 15.42
CA GLY A 651 -18.62 22.81 16.48
C GLY A 651 -18.74 21.52 17.32
N THR A 652 -19.96 21.13 17.69
CA THR A 652 -20.23 19.88 18.42
C THR A 652 -19.68 18.66 17.67
N ILE A 653 -19.91 18.57 16.35
CA ILE A 653 -19.39 17.47 15.53
C ILE A 653 -17.86 17.48 15.52
N SER A 654 -17.25 18.64 15.29
CA SER A 654 -15.79 18.78 15.29
C SER A 654 -15.19 18.29 16.60
N TYR A 655 -15.69 18.75 17.76
CA TYR A 655 -15.16 18.34 19.05
C TYR A 655 -15.37 16.86 19.37
N VAL A 656 -16.50 16.25 18.97
CA VAL A 656 -16.69 14.80 19.13
C VAL A 656 -15.67 14.02 18.28
N LEU A 657 -15.49 14.40 17.02
CA LEU A 657 -14.52 13.74 16.14
C LEU A 657 -13.08 13.94 16.63
N GLU A 658 -12.73 15.11 17.18
CA GLU A 658 -11.44 15.35 17.84
C GLU A 658 -11.20 14.40 19.00
N ILE A 659 -12.17 14.29 19.90
CA ILE A 659 -12.07 13.41 21.06
C ILE A 659 -11.89 11.96 20.60
N LEU A 660 -12.71 11.50 19.66
CA LEU A 660 -12.63 10.14 19.13
C LEU A 660 -11.27 9.88 18.47
N MET A 661 -10.77 10.78 17.62
CA MET A 661 -9.46 10.65 16.96
C MET A 661 -8.29 10.79 17.94
N ALA A 662 -8.39 11.64 18.97
CA ALA A 662 -7.35 11.79 19.98
C ALA A 662 -7.19 10.54 20.85
N VAL A 663 -8.30 9.89 21.22
CA VAL A 663 -8.30 8.61 21.96
C VAL A 663 -7.90 7.43 21.07
N MET A 664 -8.07 7.55 19.76
CA MET A 664 -7.78 6.49 18.79
C MET A 664 -6.28 6.18 18.65
N GLY A 665 -5.93 4.90 18.64
CA GLY A 665 -4.56 4.44 18.34
C GLY A 665 -3.60 4.48 19.53
N THR A 666 -2.42 3.93 19.33
CA THR A 666 -1.37 3.85 20.37
C THR A 666 -0.20 4.79 20.06
N ARG A 667 0.92 4.65 20.78
CA ARG A 667 2.13 5.49 20.66
C ARG A 667 2.81 5.43 19.29
N ASP A 668 2.44 4.45 18.48
CA ASP A 668 2.97 4.21 17.14
C ASP A 668 2.07 4.77 16.02
N ARG A 669 0.94 5.42 16.35
CA ARG A 669 -0.06 5.86 15.36
C ARG A 669 0.47 6.84 14.30
N TRP A 670 1.50 7.61 14.63
CA TRP A 670 2.21 8.47 13.68
C TRP A 670 2.81 7.71 12.48
N ARG A 671 3.09 6.41 12.63
CA ARG A 671 3.56 5.53 11.55
C ARG A 671 2.58 4.43 11.16
N THR A 672 1.71 3.96 12.06
CA THR A 672 0.75 2.88 11.77
C THR A 672 -0.54 3.41 11.13
N MET A 673 -0.94 4.66 11.41
CA MET A 673 -2.08 5.32 10.78
C MET A 673 -1.78 6.78 10.34
N PRO A 674 -0.88 7.02 9.38
CA PRO A 674 -0.55 8.37 8.92
C PRO A 674 -1.76 9.17 8.43
N TRP A 675 -2.70 8.50 7.76
CA TRP A 675 -3.95 9.11 7.30
C TRP A 675 -4.77 9.69 8.45
N MET A 676 -4.88 8.97 9.58
CA MET A 676 -5.66 9.40 10.73
C MET A 676 -5.02 10.63 11.37
N VAL A 677 -3.71 10.60 11.58
CA VAL A 677 -2.95 11.75 12.08
C VAL A 677 -3.10 12.97 11.17
N THR A 678 -3.16 12.75 9.86
CA THR A 678 -3.41 13.83 8.89
C THR A 678 -4.79 14.45 9.08
N PHE A 679 -5.85 13.64 9.14
CA PHE A 679 -7.21 14.17 9.37
C PHE A 679 -7.35 14.82 10.74
N PHE A 680 -6.74 14.25 11.78
CA PHE A 680 -6.70 14.86 13.10
C PHE A 680 -6.01 16.23 13.07
N GLY A 681 -4.86 16.34 12.40
CA GLY A 681 -4.17 17.61 12.19
C GLY A 681 -4.98 18.62 11.39
N ILE A 682 -5.68 18.19 10.33
CA ILE A 682 -6.58 19.04 9.53
C ILE A 682 -7.78 19.53 10.36
N LEU A 683 -8.28 18.68 11.24
CA LEU A 683 -9.43 19.02 12.06
C LEU A 683 -9.00 20.02 13.14
N VAL A 684 -7.92 19.77 13.87
CA VAL A 684 -7.46 20.67 14.95
C VAL A 684 -6.87 21.99 14.43
N ILE A 685 -6.02 21.96 13.39
CA ILE A 685 -5.24 23.14 12.98
C ILE A 685 -6.10 24.10 12.12
N PRO A 686 -6.56 23.75 10.90
CA PRO A 686 -7.47 24.58 10.11
C PRO A 686 -8.74 25.02 10.83
N LEU A 687 -9.47 24.14 11.53
CA LEU A 687 -10.69 24.58 12.21
C LEU A 687 -10.38 25.48 13.40
N GLY A 688 -9.25 25.28 14.07
CA GLY A 688 -8.73 26.25 15.04
C GLY A 688 -8.41 27.61 14.43
N VAL A 689 -8.00 27.67 13.16
CA VAL A 689 -7.87 28.95 12.44
C VAL A 689 -9.23 29.57 12.12
N VAL A 690 -10.22 28.76 11.74
CA VAL A 690 -11.59 29.22 11.49
C VAL A 690 -12.25 29.75 12.77
N SER A 691 -11.99 29.15 13.93
CA SER A 691 -12.54 29.67 15.20
C SER A 691 -12.01 31.05 15.55
N ILE A 692 -10.78 31.39 15.16
CA ILE A 692 -10.21 32.74 15.32
C ILE A 692 -10.93 33.76 14.44
N TYR A 693 -11.30 33.38 13.20
CA TYR A 693 -12.14 34.24 12.36
C TYR A 693 -13.44 34.61 13.06
N PHE A 694 -14.10 33.63 13.72
CA PHE A 694 -15.32 33.88 14.48
C PHE A 694 -15.09 34.72 15.74
N ILE A 695 -13.95 34.61 16.42
CA ILE A 695 -13.60 35.51 17.53
C ILE A 695 -13.46 36.94 17.02
N ILE A 696 -12.73 37.12 15.91
CA ILE A 696 -12.44 38.45 15.34
C ILE A 696 -13.73 39.12 14.84
N SER A 697 -14.64 38.36 14.23
CA SER A 697 -15.85 38.92 13.63
C SER A 697 -16.91 39.34 14.65
N GLN A 698 -16.97 38.73 15.84
CA GLN A 698 -17.96 39.03 16.88
C GLN A 698 -18.06 40.53 17.23
N PRO A 699 -17.00 41.19 17.74
CA PRO A 699 -17.10 42.60 18.14
C PRO A 699 -16.99 43.60 16.98
N ILE A 700 -16.55 43.15 15.80
CA ILE A 700 -16.39 44.00 14.61
C ILE A 700 -17.71 44.09 13.84
N VAL A 701 -18.38 42.96 13.63
CA VAL A 701 -19.58 42.85 12.78
C VAL A 701 -20.85 42.95 13.61
N ILE A 702 -20.90 42.29 14.77
CA ILE A 702 -22.10 42.16 15.60
C ILE A 702 -22.09 43.20 16.72
N GLY A 703 -20.91 43.50 17.28
CA GLY A 703 -20.74 44.52 18.31
C GLY A 703 -20.88 44.00 19.75
N THR A 704 -20.95 42.69 19.94
CA THR A 704 -20.93 42.02 21.24
C THR A 704 -20.01 40.79 21.23
N TRP A 705 -19.96 40.04 22.33
CA TRP A 705 -19.11 38.86 22.53
C TRP A 705 -19.92 37.70 23.11
N SER A 706 -19.45 36.49 22.87
CA SER A 706 -20.01 35.27 23.45
C SER A 706 -18.97 34.63 24.37
N THR A 707 -19.28 34.56 25.66
CA THR A 707 -18.41 33.91 26.65
C THR A 707 -18.15 32.45 26.28
N LEU A 708 -19.20 31.72 25.87
CA LEU A 708 -19.08 30.32 25.48
C LEU A 708 -18.25 30.13 24.20
N ALA A 709 -18.42 30.99 23.19
CA ALA A 709 -17.63 30.93 21.96
C ALA A 709 -16.15 31.23 22.21
N LEU A 710 -15.84 32.19 23.09
CA LEU A 710 -14.47 32.50 23.50
C LEU A 710 -13.80 31.32 24.23
N ILE A 711 -14.53 30.65 25.13
CA ILE A 711 -14.04 29.45 25.83
C ILE A 711 -13.74 28.33 24.81
N ALA A 712 -14.67 28.07 23.89
CA ALA A 712 -14.51 27.04 22.86
C ALA A 712 -13.29 27.33 21.98
N ALA A 713 -13.16 28.56 21.49
CA ALA A 713 -12.07 28.94 20.62
C ALA A 713 -10.70 28.95 21.35
N LEU A 714 -10.66 29.34 22.63
CA LEU A 714 -9.45 29.20 23.45
C LEU A 714 -9.06 27.74 23.66
N ALA A 715 -10.04 26.87 23.96
CA ALA A 715 -9.79 25.44 24.11
C ALA A 715 -9.17 24.86 22.84
N MET A 716 -9.75 25.17 21.68
CA MET A 716 -9.23 24.73 20.38
C MET A 716 -7.83 25.27 20.07
N LEU A 717 -7.56 26.54 20.39
CA LEU A 717 -6.23 27.14 20.21
C LEU A 717 -5.17 26.48 21.09
N ILE A 718 -5.53 26.06 22.31
CA ILE A 718 -4.64 25.32 23.23
C ILE A 718 -4.33 23.90 22.71
N MET A 719 -5.22 23.28 21.93
CA MET A 719 -4.96 21.94 21.37
C MET A 719 -3.88 21.94 20.30
N ILE A 720 -3.80 23.00 19.48
CA ILE A 720 -2.93 23.06 18.31
C ILE A 720 -1.46 22.71 18.64
N PRO A 721 -0.84 23.31 19.69
CA PRO A 721 0.52 22.97 20.07
C PRO A 721 0.76 21.47 20.34
N PHE A 722 -0.18 20.78 20.98
CA PHE A 722 -0.06 19.34 21.28
C PHE A 722 -0.21 18.45 20.04
N ALA A 723 -0.96 18.90 19.03
CA ALA A 723 -1.17 18.13 17.79
C ALA A 723 0.01 18.24 16.80
N LEU A 724 0.77 19.32 16.85
CA LEU A 724 1.79 19.63 15.83
C LEU A 724 2.94 18.62 15.78
N ASP A 725 3.46 18.21 16.94
CA ASP A 725 4.60 17.29 17.02
C ASP A 725 4.29 15.98 16.30
N GLU A 726 3.09 15.46 16.50
CA GLU A 726 2.64 14.22 15.86
C GLU A 726 2.52 14.36 14.34
N VAL A 727 1.98 15.47 13.86
CA VAL A 727 1.87 15.77 12.42
C VAL A 727 3.26 15.86 11.78
N ILE A 728 4.23 16.49 12.46
CA ILE A 728 5.62 16.57 11.96
C ILE A 728 6.29 15.20 11.92
N ALA A 729 6.13 14.38 12.98
CA ALA A 729 6.69 13.03 13.00
C ALA A 729 6.11 12.14 11.89
N MET A 730 4.80 12.19 11.67
CA MET A 730 4.11 11.50 10.57
C MET A 730 4.60 12.00 9.19
N GLY A 731 4.77 13.31 9.02
CA GLY A 731 5.30 13.88 7.77
C GLY A 731 6.74 13.43 7.48
N GLN A 732 7.59 13.37 8.52
CA GLN A 732 8.95 12.83 8.41
C GLN A 732 8.93 11.33 8.05
N PHE A 733 8.04 10.55 8.65
CA PHE A 733 7.83 9.14 8.33
C PHE A 733 7.51 8.92 6.85
N LEU A 734 6.52 9.63 6.31
CA LEU A 734 6.16 9.53 4.89
C LEU A 734 7.31 10.00 3.99
N GLY A 735 8.04 11.04 4.40
CA GLY A 735 9.24 11.51 3.71
C GLY A 735 10.35 10.45 3.65
N TRP A 736 10.56 9.70 4.73
CA TRP A 736 11.51 8.59 4.76
C TRP A 736 11.05 7.41 3.91
N ALA A 737 9.76 7.06 3.97
CA ALA A 737 9.18 6.00 3.15
C ALA A 737 9.38 6.28 1.65
N LYS A 738 9.08 7.51 1.20
CA LYS A 738 9.31 7.94 -0.19
C LYS A 738 10.77 7.78 -0.61
N ARG A 739 11.72 8.23 0.22
CA ARG A 739 13.15 8.16 -0.09
C ARG A 739 13.68 6.73 -0.21
N ARG A 740 12.97 5.75 0.38
CA ARG A 740 13.29 4.33 0.32
C ARG A 740 12.57 3.59 -0.82
N GLY A 741 11.86 4.31 -1.69
CA GLY A 741 11.11 3.71 -2.81
C GLY A 741 9.84 2.97 -2.39
N LYS A 742 9.33 3.18 -1.16
CA LYS A 742 8.07 2.56 -0.73
C LYS A 742 6.85 3.26 -1.35
N PRO A 743 5.77 2.51 -1.64
CA PRO A 743 4.55 3.08 -2.22
C PRO A 743 3.85 4.03 -1.24
N LEU A 744 3.88 5.34 -1.54
CA LEU A 744 3.42 6.39 -0.63
C LEU A 744 1.95 6.27 -0.24
N ILE A 745 1.06 5.98 -1.21
CA ILE A 745 -0.38 5.91 -0.97
C ILE A 745 -0.69 4.75 -0.01
N ARG A 746 -0.11 3.58 -0.27
CA ARG A 746 -0.25 2.42 0.63
C ARG A 746 0.33 2.70 2.00
N THR A 747 1.53 3.27 2.11
CA THR A 747 2.14 3.63 3.40
C THR A 747 1.29 4.66 4.15
N PHE A 748 0.66 5.60 3.46
CA PHE A 748 -0.23 6.59 4.06
C PHE A 748 -1.48 5.97 4.70
N PHE A 749 -2.13 5.02 4.02
CA PHE A 749 -3.35 4.38 4.52
C PHE A 749 -3.10 3.21 5.49
N GLN A 750 -2.04 2.44 5.30
CA GLN A 750 -1.78 1.21 6.07
C GLN A 750 -0.68 1.35 7.12
N GLY A 751 0.14 2.40 7.03
CA GLY A 751 1.36 2.52 7.83
C GLY A 751 2.42 1.47 7.48
N ASP A 752 3.56 1.50 8.18
CA ASP A 752 4.66 0.55 7.97
C ASP A 752 5.62 0.47 9.17
N ALA A 753 6.54 -0.49 9.12
CA ALA A 753 7.66 -0.63 10.05
C ALA A 753 8.80 0.34 9.71
N ILE A 754 9.62 0.61 10.73
CA ILE A 754 10.81 1.45 10.64
C ILE A 754 12.07 0.66 11.04
N GLU A 755 13.16 0.86 10.28
CA GLU A 755 14.43 0.21 10.60
C GLU A 755 15.13 0.88 11.77
N ALA A 756 15.19 2.21 11.76
CA ALA A 756 15.80 3.04 12.79
C ALA A 756 14.68 3.71 13.61
N GLY A 757 14.73 3.58 14.93
CA GLY A 757 13.74 4.08 15.89
C GLY A 757 14.05 3.52 17.26
N ALA A 758 13.43 4.06 18.31
CA ALA A 758 13.58 3.55 19.66
C ALA A 758 12.23 3.09 20.22
N GLU A 759 12.30 2.21 21.21
CA GLU A 759 11.14 1.72 21.96
C GLU A 759 11.07 2.45 23.29
N ASP A 760 9.91 3.01 23.60
CA ASP A 760 9.58 3.59 24.89
C ASP A 760 8.45 2.79 25.56
N THR A 761 8.81 2.03 26.59
CA THR A 761 7.90 1.24 27.43
C THR A 761 7.50 1.97 28.72
N SER A 762 7.91 3.23 28.91
CA SER A 762 7.60 3.98 30.12
C SER A 762 6.09 4.19 30.28
N ASP A 763 5.55 4.04 31.49
CA ASP A 763 4.14 4.34 31.74
C ASP A 763 3.97 5.81 32.13
N ALA A 764 3.64 6.65 31.13
CA ALA A 764 3.41 8.07 31.35
C ALA A 764 2.19 8.33 32.27
N MET A 765 1.27 7.38 32.40
CA MET A 765 0.06 7.50 33.25
C MET A 765 0.27 7.03 34.69
N ALA A 766 1.46 6.51 35.04
CA ALA A 766 1.72 5.92 36.35
C ALA A 766 1.51 6.89 37.54
N SER A 767 1.72 8.19 37.32
CA SER A 767 1.53 9.23 38.34
C SER A 767 1.24 10.60 37.73
N PRO A 768 0.65 11.54 38.48
CA PRO A 768 0.45 12.91 38.00
C PRO A 768 1.75 13.62 37.59
N SER A 769 2.87 13.35 38.28
CA SER A 769 4.15 14.00 37.95
C SER A 769 4.74 13.47 36.63
N THR A 770 4.68 12.15 36.39
CA THR A 770 5.11 11.55 35.13
C THR A 770 4.22 11.98 33.97
N PHE A 771 2.91 12.08 34.20
CA PHE A 771 1.94 12.61 33.24
C PHE A 771 2.34 14.01 32.77
N TRP A 772 2.53 14.94 33.72
CA TRP A 772 2.87 16.32 33.39
C TRP A 772 4.28 16.49 32.84
N ALA A 773 5.21 15.61 33.20
CA ALA A 773 6.56 15.62 32.63
C ALA A 773 6.52 15.22 31.14
N ASP A 774 5.74 14.19 30.78
CA ASP A 774 5.61 13.72 29.41
C ASP A 774 4.76 14.66 28.55
N ALA A 775 3.63 15.14 29.07
CA ALA A 775 2.73 16.08 28.38
C ALA A 775 3.39 17.43 28.03
N LYS A 776 4.48 17.80 28.70
CA LYS A 776 5.23 19.04 28.44
C LYS A 776 6.37 18.85 27.43
N LYS A 777 6.71 17.62 27.04
CA LYS A 777 7.76 17.41 26.04
C LYS A 777 7.36 18.10 24.74
N GLY A 778 8.29 18.85 24.15
CA GLY A 778 8.08 19.72 23.00
C GLY A 778 7.23 20.97 23.19
N LEU A 779 6.74 21.21 24.41
CA LEU A 779 6.01 22.41 24.77
C LEU A 779 6.82 23.26 25.74
N THR A 780 7.09 24.50 25.31
CA THR A 780 7.73 25.49 26.17
C THR A 780 6.99 26.81 26.09
N LEU A 781 6.82 27.45 27.24
CA LEU A 781 6.23 28.78 27.38
C LEU A 781 7.29 29.80 27.84
N PRO A 782 8.16 30.29 26.93
CA PRO A 782 9.05 31.40 27.22
C PRO A 782 8.28 32.64 27.67
N TRP A 783 8.87 33.42 28.57
CA TRP A 783 8.28 34.66 29.05
C TRP A 783 7.96 35.65 27.93
N THR A 784 8.70 35.60 26.81
CA THR A 784 8.45 36.46 25.65
C THR A 784 7.12 36.15 24.95
N LEU A 785 6.74 34.86 24.89
CA LEU A 785 5.44 34.46 24.37
C LEU A 785 4.33 34.83 25.35
N THR A 786 4.55 34.64 26.65
CA THR A 786 3.59 35.11 27.67
C THR A 786 3.35 36.61 27.58
N ALA A 787 4.41 37.41 27.44
CA ALA A 787 4.29 38.85 27.26
C ALA A 787 3.56 39.21 25.95
N SER A 788 3.80 38.47 24.87
CA SER A 788 3.08 38.66 23.59
C SER A 788 1.59 38.35 23.72
N ILE A 789 1.21 37.28 24.43
CA ILE A 789 -0.19 36.94 24.74
C ILE A 789 -0.85 38.07 25.55
N VAL A 790 -0.16 38.58 26.57
CA VAL A 790 -0.67 39.69 27.39
C VAL A 790 -0.86 40.95 26.55
N ILE A 791 0.10 41.30 25.68
CA ILE A 791 -0.05 42.44 24.76
C ILE A 791 -1.24 42.23 23.82
N GLY A 792 -1.38 41.04 23.22
CA GLY A 792 -2.51 40.74 22.35
C GLY A 792 -3.86 40.85 23.07
N ALA A 793 -3.95 40.39 24.32
CA ALA A 793 -5.15 40.52 25.13
C ALA A 793 -5.48 41.99 25.45
N LEU A 794 -4.46 42.81 25.76
CA LEU A 794 -4.64 44.24 25.98
C LEU A 794 -5.10 44.96 24.70
N LEU A 795 -4.58 44.58 23.53
CA LEU A 795 -5.00 45.11 22.24
C LEU A 795 -6.47 44.83 21.94
N MET A 796 -6.96 43.64 22.28
CA MET A 796 -8.38 43.28 22.16
C MET A 796 -9.30 44.09 23.08
N LEU A 797 -8.75 44.76 24.11
CA LEU A 797 -9.49 45.55 25.11
C LEU A 797 -9.29 47.07 24.94
N THR A 798 -8.70 47.53 23.84
CA THR A 798 -8.39 48.96 23.62
C THR A 798 -9.61 49.87 23.65
N ARG A 799 -10.78 49.39 23.19
CA ARG A 799 -12.06 50.11 23.31
C ARG A 799 -12.38 50.49 24.76
N VAL A 800 -12.10 49.58 25.71
CA VAL A 800 -12.37 49.77 27.14
C VAL A 800 -11.22 50.54 27.81
N LEU A 801 -9.97 50.24 27.46
CA LEU A 801 -8.79 50.80 28.12
C LEU A 801 -8.49 52.25 27.70
N PHE A 802 -8.72 52.57 26.42
CA PHE A 802 -8.28 53.83 25.83
C PHE A 802 -9.40 54.58 25.09
N GLY A 803 -10.61 54.02 25.04
CA GLY A 803 -11.73 54.62 24.30
C GLY A 803 -11.48 54.69 22.79
N THR A 804 -10.76 53.71 22.23
CA THR A 804 -10.56 53.65 20.77
C THR A 804 -11.85 53.27 20.06
N GLU A 805 -12.07 53.88 18.90
CA GLU A 805 -13.29 53.71 18.11
C GLU A 805 -12.97 53.45 16.63
N GLY A 806 -13.99 53.07 15.85
CA GLY A 806 -13.90 52.95 14.41
C GLY A 806 -12.83 51.97 13.89
N GLY A 807 -12.12 52.38 12.84
CA GLY A 807 -11.13 51.55 12.15
C GLY A 807 -9.95 51.14 13.04
N MET A 808 -9.49 52.02 13.93
CA MET A 808 -8.39 51.70 14.83
C MET A 808 -8.74 50.56 15.79
N ALA A 809 -9.89 50.63 16.45
CA ALA A 809 -10.31 49.60 17.40
C ALA A 809 -10.48 48.23 16.74
N ASN A 810 -10.99 48.21 15.49
CA ASN A 810 -11.11 46.98 14.71
C ASN A 810 -9.72 46.40 14.36
N SER A 811 -8.79 47.27 13.96
CA SER A 811 -7.40 46.89 13.69
C SER A 811 -6.73 46.29 14.93
N ASP A 812 -6.77 46.97 16.07
CA ASP A 812 -6.17 46.49 17.33
C ASP A 812 -6.77 45.15 17.76
N HIS A 813 -8.08 44.97 17.58
CA HIS A 813 -8.76 43.72 17.90
C HIS A 813 -8.29 42.55 17.01
N VAL A 814 -8.24 42.75 15.68
CA VAL A 814 -7.74 41.76 14.72
C VAL A 814 -6.30 41.37 15.07
N VAL A 815 -5.45 42.37 15.25
CA VAL A 815 -4.03 42.14 15.52
C VAL A 815 -3.84 41.47 16.87
N GLY A 816 -4.57 41.89 17.90
CA GLY A 816 -4.52 41.28 19.23
C GLY A 816 -4.87 39.80 19.22
N ALA A 817 -5.97 39.43 18.54
CA ALA A 817 -6.37 38.04 18.38
C ALA A 817 -5.30 37.21 17.64
N LEU A 818 -4.77 37.72 16.52
CA LEU A 818 -3.74 37.03 15.74
C LEU A 818 -2.42 36.88 16.49
N VAL A 819 -2.02 37.89 17.29
CA VAL A 819 -0.83 37.82 18.14
C VAL A 819 -0.98 36.74 19.21
N ILE A 820 -2.14 36.65 19.87
CA ILE A 820 -2.43 35.58 20.84
C ILE A 820 -2.34 34.21 20.16
N THR A 821 -2.96 34.07 18.98
CA THR A 821 -2.90 32.83 18.19
C THR A 821 -1.47 32.42 17.89
N VAL A 822 -0.69 33.31 17.28
CA VAL A 822 0.69 33.02 16.89
C VAL A 822 1.53 32.69 18.12
N ALA A 823 1.34 33.42 19.22
CA ALA A 823 2.08 33.18 20.45
C ALA A 823 1.74 31.83 21.10
N ILE A 824 0.47 31.41 21.10
CA ILE A 824 0.06 30.10 21.62
C ILE A 824 0.57 28.98 20.72
N ILE A 825 0.40 29.07 19.40
CA ILE A 825 0.92 28.04 18.47
C ILE A 825 2.44 27.92 18.58
N ALA A 826 3.13 29.06 18.70
CA ALA A 826 4.56 29.10 18.91
C ALA A 826 5.01 28.57 20.28
N THR A 827 4.12 28.08 21.16
CA THR A 827 4.51 27.32 22.37
C THR A 827 4.92 25.88 22.06
N ALA A 828 4.60 25.36 20.88
CA ALA A 828 5.21 24.13 20.35
C ALA A 828 6.61 24.45 19.81
N GLU A 829 7.64 23.69 20.21
CA GLU A 829 9.02 23.90 19.72
C GLU A 829 9.14 23.73 18.21
N VAL A 830 8.42 22.75 17.64
CA VAL A 830 8.41 22.51 16.19
C VAL A 830 7.82 23.66 15.37
N ALA A 831 7.02 24.54 15.99
CA ALA A 831 6.40 25.71 15.37
C ALA A 831 6.93 27.04 15.92
N ARG A 832 8.03 27.01 16.68
CA ARG A 832 8.59 28.18 17.37
C ARG A 832 8.84 29.37 16.43
N ALA A 833 9.25 29.07 15.20
CA ALA A 833 9.56 30.07 14.18
C ALA A 833 8.36 30.97 13.81
N LEU A 834 7.12 30.50 14.04
CA LEU A 834 5.92 31.30 13.77
C LEU A 834 5.87 32.58 14.60
N ARG A 835 6.56 32.66 15.76
CA ARG A 835 6.65 33.90 16.56
C ARG A 835 7.20 35.09 15.76
N LEU A 836 7.94 34.86 14.67
CA LEU A 836 8.45 35.91 13.81
C LEU A 836 7.33 36.64 13.04
N ILE A 837 6.15 36.02 12.88
CA ILE A 837 4.98 36.68 12.29
C ILE A 837 4.55 37.88 13.14
N ASN A 838 4.74 37.83 14.47
CA ASN A 838 4.45 38.96 15.37
C ASN A 838 5.32 40.20 15.07
N ILE A 839 6.43 40.08 14.33
CA ILE A 839 7.20 41.23 13.85
C ILE A 839 6.37 42.04 12.84
N ALA A 840 5.67 41.36 11.93
CA ALA A 840 4.80 42.02 10.95
C ALA A 840 3.62 42.70 11.65
N PHE A 841 3.01 42.04 12.63
CA PHE A 841 1.96 42.63 13.46
C PHE A 841 2.45 43.82 14.28
N GLY A 842 3.64 43.72 14.88
CA GLY A 842 4.23 44.83 15.61
C GLY A 842 4.57 46.02 14.70
N ALA A 843 5.07 45.77 13.49
CA ALA A 843 5.32 46.82 12.50
C ALA A 843 4.02 47.52 12.07
N TRP A 844 2.94 46.75 11.90
CA TRP A 844 1.62 47.31 11.63
C TRP A 844 1.10 48.18 12.78
N LEU A 845 1.23 47.75 14.04
CA LEU A 845 0.81 48.55 15.21
C LEU A 845 1.60 49.87 15.35
N VAL A 846 2.85 49.91 14.91
CA VAL A 846 3.62 51.16 14.85
C VAL A 846 3.05 52.12 13.78
N ALA A 847 2.56 51.59 12.65
CA ALA A 847 2.05 52.40 11.55
C ALA A 847 0.56 52.79 11.72
N ALA A 848 -0.25 51.90 12.29
CA ALA A 848 -1.72 52.00 12.32
C ALA A 848 -2.25 53.32 12.92
N PRO A 849 -1.72 53.86 14.04
CA PRO A 849 -2.18 55.14 14.59
C PRO A 849 -2.00 56.35 13.68
N PHE A 850 -1.16 56.24 12.65
CA PHE A 850 -0.90 57.30 11.67
C PHE A 850 -1.67 57.11 10.36
N LEU A 851 -2.27 55.93 10.17
CA LEU A 851 -2.99 55.54 8.95
C LEU A 851 -4.50 55.41 9.17
N LEU A 852 -4.94 55.21 10.41
CA LEU A 852 -6.33 54.97 10.78
C LEU A 852 -6.84 56.03 11.76
N ASP A 853 -8.11 56.40 11.61
CA ASP A 853 -8.82 57.29 12.52
C ASP A 853 -9.42 56.53 13.71
N GLY A 854 -9.77 57.27 14.77
CA GLY A 854 -10.47 56.74 15.95
C GLY A 854 -9.57 56.43 17.15
N VAL A 855 -8.40 57.05 17.23
CA VAL A 855 -7.44 56.87 18.33
C VAL A 855 -7.08 58.20 19.01
N GLY A 856 -7.14 58.23 20.34
CA GLY A 856 -6.62 59.36 21.12
C GLY A 856 -5.09 59.31 21.27
N HIS A 857 -4.45 60.41 21.67
CA HIS A 857 -2.99 60.49 21.82
C HIS A 857 -2.39 59.39 22.70
N LEU A 858 -3.04 59.06 23.82
CA LEU A 858 -2.60 57.99 24.72
C LEU A 858 -2.70 56.61 24.06
N GLY A 859 -3.79 56.34 23.33
CA GLY A 859 -3.97 55.10 22.58
C GLY A 859 -2.96 54.93 21.45
N ALA A 860 -2.62 56.03 20.75
CA ALA A 860 -1.62 56.03 19.68
C ALA A 860 -0.23 55.68 20.23
N VAL A 861 0.17 56.30 21.34
CA VAL A 861 1.44 55.98 22.01
C VAL A 861 1.44 54.53 22.50
N ALA A 862 0.35 54.07 23.10
CA ALA A 862 0.22 52.69 23.59
C ALA A 862 0.35 51.67 22.45
N SER A 863 -0.28 51.92 21.30
CA SER A 863 -0.19 51.05 20.11
C SER A 863 1.23 50.98 19.53
N VAL A 864 1.91 52.13 19.41
CA VAL A 864 3.33 52.17 18.97
C VAL A 864 4.24 51.42 19.95
N VAL A 865 4.07 51.63 21.26
CA VAL A 865 4.87 50.94 22.29
C VAL A 865 4.61 49.44 22.25
N ALA A 866 3.35 49.01 22.13
CA ALA A 866 3.00 47.61 21.97
C ALA A 866 3.62 47.00 20.71
N GLY A 867 3.62 47.74 19.59
CA GLY A 867 4.24 47.30 18.33
C GLY A 867 5.75 47.10 18.44
N ILE A 868 6.47 48.07 19.02
CA ILE A 868 7.92 47.96 19.27
C ILE A 868 8.22 46.81 20.24
N ALA A 869 7.41 46.67 21.30
CA ALA A 869 7.56 45.57 22.25
C ALA A 869 7.38 44.21 21.57
N LEU A 870 6.35 44.02 20.75
CA LEU A 870 6.12 42.76 20.02
C LEU A 870 7.28 42.42 19.09
N ILE A 871 7.80 43.39 18.34
CA ILE A 871 8.99 43.20 17.50
C ILE A 871 10.18 42.74 18.37
N GLY A 872 10.43 43.44 19.48
CA GLY A 872 11.52 43.11 20.41
C GLY A 872 11.38 41.74 21.06
N LEU A 873 10.15 41.31 21.39
CA LEU A 873 9.85 40.02 22.02
C LEU A 873 9.98 38.83 21.05
N SER A 874 9.88 39.06 19.75
CA SER A 874 9.96 37.99 18.73
C SER A 874 11.38 37.57 18.34
N PHE A 875 12.39 38.44 18.52
CA PHE A 875 13.78 38.17 18.12
C PHE A 875 14.57 37.20 19.03
N PRO A 876 14.43 37.21 20.37
CA PRO A 876 15.23 36.36 21.24
C PRO A 876 15.05 34.87 20.92
N ARG A 877 16.16 34.15 20.73
CA ARG A 877 16.18 32.71 20.42
C ARG A 877 15.71 31.79 21.57
N GLY A 878 15.62 32.34 22.79
CA GLY A 878 15.19 31.56 23.96
C GLY A 878 16.14 30.42 24.33
N LYS A 879 15.76 29.63 25.34
CA LYS A 879 16.41 28.36 25.67
C LYS A 879 15.57 27.24 25.09
N ARG A 880 16.17 26.41 24.24
CA ARG A 880 15.55 25.18 23.73
C ARG A 880 15.46 24.13 24.85
N SER A 881 14.43 23.29 24.81
CA SER A 881 14.39 22.07 25.61
C SER A 881 15.55 21.12 25.28
N ALA A 882 15.68 20.04 26.05
CA ALA A 882 16.62 18.96 25.75
C ALA A 882 16.09 18.01 24.65
N GLU A 883 14.92 18.28 24.08
CA GLU A 883 14.25 17.41 23.13
C GLU A 883 14.76 17.60 21.69
N HIS A 884 14.81 16.51 20.92
CA HIS A 884 15.22 16.49 19.51
C HIS A 884 14.10 15.99 18.58
N TYR A 885 14.11 16.48 17.34
CA TYR A 885 13.09 16.29 16.29
C TYR A 885 13.72 15.86 14.95
N ALA A 886 14.84 15.16 15.02
CA ALA A 886 15.62 14.72 13.86
C ALA A 886 15.96 15.89 12.90
N SER A 887 15.62 15.73 11.62
CA SER A 887 15.88 16.74 10.59
C SER A 887 15.10 18.06 10.79
N TRP A 888 14.16 18.11 11.72
CA TRP A 888 13.36 19.30 12.03
C TRP A 888 14.06 20.25 13.02
N ASP A 889 15.11 19.80 13.71
CA ASP A 889 15.87 20.59 14.68
C ASP A 889 16.33 21.96 14.15
N LYS A 890 16.62 22.04 12.84
CA LYS A 890 17.03 23.28 12.17
C LYS A 890 15.94 24.37 12.14
N TYR A 891 14.68 24.01 12.36
CA TYR A 891 13.54 24.93 12.39
C TYR A 891 13.14 25.33 13.82
N VAL A 892 13.70 24.69 14.84
CA VAL A 892 13.49 25.03 16.25
C VAL A 892 14.44 26.18 16.61
N ILE A 893 13.94 27.41 16.63
CA ILE A 893 14.73 28.67 16.74
C ILE A 893 14.45 29.53 17.97
#